data_AF-A0AAN7VT89-F1
#
_entry.id   AF-A0AAN7VT89-F1
#
_cell.length_a   1.000
_cell.length_b   1.000
_cell.length_c   1.000
_cell.angle_alpha   90.00
_cell.angle_beta   90.00
_cell.angle_gamma   90.00
#
_symmetry.space_group_name_H-M   'P 1'
#
loop_
_entity.id
_entity.type
_entity.pdbx_description
1 polymer ?
#
loop_
_entity_poly.entity_id
_entity_poly.type
_entity_poly.pdbx_seq_one_letter_code
_entity_poly.pdbx_strand_id
1 'polypeptide(L)'
;MEQQSSPQSASSNGDTAKQEDSTKQASPGSEAAQKQDPKPPSKLKTLWTKLGLDPLTLMLMLKGSIPPTIAISMYQSRAVATQYSTLGYLVAIMSILGFAIMPRAKFLQTMALNIVATCLAAAVNLLALYCVTQARLHTTPTGRPLQGYNSSASAVCAIWLIIQIYLANVIRAARPQFQFPVIIYSIFVSVSCTYGVEFPNMVAAISFMRRLLEAFLTGFALATATNLFIFPVSSRKVVFKEMTGYLMCLSGMVKAQTAYMQSMETIDPVALRRKREEEQDGKDKSKAAKDSSSPLTTPASLKLAELLIKTIGLHTKLHADITPAKREFAFGKLEAHDLTTAWRLLRLIFVPVIGLSTSMNLIQRLAAELHWAEPGSTEEEENTRIEHLENLHFLMRQLHVPFARMSVAIDSAIQHVLITLELTKPPRKTPDEESKGDQPAPGSPTFVESYRSQVEDFYHSKKITLSEWCKEHEIPLPDDFFEATSAKPEQLLIQDEHRRERYQRQLFFTLYLEYLLYRASLAVLDLVQWVETRKQEGAFKSKKVIFPGSKTLHKWLRAVFGQEDLSNDGSYTAEMDSGGSEAVYLGEEFARRKDPEHLPPHNTRERVGEIIRRLPNFFRSDASAFGFRVVCATMTIAIICYLEASQAWFLKQRLLWAMIMVAISMSRTAGQSTFNFA
;
A
#
# COMPACT_ATOMS: atom_id res chain seq x y z
N MET A 1 63.27 5.85 9.02
CA MET A 1 64.08 5.46 10.19
C MET A 1 65.02 6.61 10.48
N GLU A 2 65.07 6.99 11.75
CA GLU A 2 65.89 8.05 12.36
C GLU A 2 65.50 9.53 12.24
N GLN A 3 65.42 10.11 13.45
CA GLN A 3 65.74 11.49 13.89
C GLN A 3 64.72 12.63 13.72
N GLN A 4 64.11 13.05 14.85
CA GLN A 4 64.39 14.30 15.61
C GLN A 4 63.16 14.67 16.50
N SER A 5 63.26 14.53 17.84
CA SER A 5 63.62 15.55 18.86
C SER A 5 62.46 16.44 19.35
N SER A 6 61.91 16.10 20.54
CA SER A 6 61.68 16.90 21.78
C SER A 6 61.43 18.44 21.74
N PRO A 7 60.89 19.10 22.82
CA PRO A 7 60.04 18.65 23.95
C PRO A 7 58.99 19.70 24.46
N GLN A 8 58.41 19.42 25.66
CA GLN A 8 57.80 20.32 26.67
C GLN A 8 56.31 20.72 26.48
N SER A 9 55.42 20.64 27.47
CA SER A 9 55.58 20.61 28.94
C SER A 9 54.35 20.05 29.71
N ALA A 10 54.66 19.28 30.77
CA ALA A 10 54.09 19.22 32.13
C ALA A 10 52.54 19.25 32.35
N SER A 11 51.87 18.18 32.80
CA SER A 11 51.73 17.65 34.20
C SER A 11 50.97 18.60 35.16
N SER A 12 50.15 18.20 36.12
CA SER A 12 49.44 16.98 36.54
C SER A 12 48.68 17.39 37.81
N ASN A 13 47.59 16.69 38.16
CA ASN A 13 47.05 16.52 39.53
C ASN A 13 46.53 17.81 40.20
N GLY A 14 45.54 17.79 41.08
CA GLY A 14 44.88 16.73 41.82
C GLY A 14 44.21 17.42 43.01
N ASP A 15 43.01 16.97 43.36
CA ASP A 15 42.10 17.50 44.38
C ASP A 15 42.76 17.82 45.73
N THR A 16 42.33 18.88 46.43
CA THR A 16 41.60 18.79 47.72
C THR A 16 41.24 20.15 48.35
N ALA A 17 40.05 20.18 48.97
CA ALA A 17 39.62 20.94 50.18
C ALA A 17 39.57 22.48 50.12
N LYS A 18 38.39 23.13 50.10
CA LYS A 18 37.41 23.40 51.18
C LYS A 18 37.67 24.69 51.98
N GLN A 19 36.69 25.62 51.87
CA GLN A 19 36.20 26.59 52.88
C GLN A 19 37.22 27.64 53.38
N GLU A 20 36.95 28.93 53.50
CA GLU A 20 35.77 29.79 53.72
C GLU A 20 36.20 31.19 53.19
N ASP A 21 35.33 32.06 52.69
CA ASP A 21 34.69 33.04 53.56
C ASP A 21 33.47 33.70 52.89
N SER A 22 32.43 33.84 53.70
CA SER A 22 31.25 34.70 53.54
C SER A 22 31.66 36.19 53.41
N THR A 23 30.96 37.05 52.67
CA THR A 23 29.79 37.80 53.18
C THR A 23 29.11 38.63 52.08
N LYS A 24 27.78 38.68 52.19
CA LYS A 24 26.69 39.34 51.45
C LYS A 24 26.90 40.82 51.01
N GLN A 25 26.31 41.23 49.87
CA GLN A 25 25.11 42.10 49.79
C GLN A 25 24.71 42.54 48.35
N ALA A 26 23.40 42.39 48.06
CA ALA A 26 22.46 43.20 47.26
C ALA A 26 22.71 43.58 45.78
N SER A 27 21.69 43.24 44.96
CA SER A 27 21.35 43.51 43.54
C SER A 27 21.24 45.02 43.19
N PRO A 28 20.95 45.49 41.92
CA PRO A 28 20.50 44.77 40.71
C PRO A 28 21.15 45.25 39.37
N GLY A 29 20.99 44.49 38.27
CA GLY A 29 21.19 45.06 36.93
C GLY A 29 21.44 44.08 35.77
N SER A 30 20.47 44.01 34.87
CA SER A 30 20.62 43.64 33.45
C SER A 30 21.01 42.19 33.09
N GLU A 31 20.03 41.28 33.11
CA GLU A 31 20.10 40.06 32.28
C GLU A 31 19.92 40.41 30.80
N ALA A 32 21.03 40.60 30.09
CA ALA A 32 21.07 40.41 28.65
C ALA A 32 21.07 38.89 28.39
N ALA A 33 19.95 38.37 27.88
CA ALA A 33 19.81 36.98 27.47
C ALA A 33 20.85 36.62 26.39
N GLN A 34 21.93 35.95 26.79
CA GLN A 34 22.85 35.28 25.87
C GLN A 34 22.11 34.13 25.16
N LYS A 35 22.00 34.23 23.84
CA LYS A 35 21.58 33.16 22.94
C LYS A 35 22.50 31.95 23.14
N GLN A 36 21.95 30.85 23.66
CA GLN A 36 22.61 29.56 23.67
C GLN A 36 22.54 28.94 22.27
N ASP A 37 23.70 28.69 21.66
CA ASP A 37 23.82 27.88 20.45
C ASP A 37 23.31 26.45 20.69
N PRO A 38 22.63 25.81 19.72
CA PRO A 38 22.03 24.50 19.90
C PRO A 38 23.11 23.41 20.01
N LYS A 39 23.11 22.69 21.14
CA LYS A 39 23.98 21.52 21.36
C LYS A 39 23.87 20.50 20.21
N PRO A 40 24.99 19.90 19.76
CA PRO A 40 24.99 18.92 18.68
C PRO A 40 24.16 17.68 19.07
N PRO A 41 23.41 17.06 18.13
CA PRO A 41 22.59 15.89 18.42
C PRO A 41 23.47 14.71 18.86
N SER A 42 23.03 14.00 19.91
CA SER A 42 23.75 12.85 20.46
C SER A 42 23.98 11.76 19.41
N LYS A 43 25.12 11.04 19.50
CA LYS A 43 25.50 9.96 18.55
C LYS A 43 24.42 8.89 18.39
N LEU A 44 23.59 8.65 19.41
CA LEU A 44 22.42 7.77 19.35
C LEU A 44 21.30 8.33 18.47
N LYS A 45 21.04 9.64 18.52
CA LYS A 45 20.13 10.31 17.59
C LYS A 45 20.67 10.28 16.16
N THR A 46 21.98 10.42 15.97
CA THR A 46 22.62 10.31 14.66
C THR A 46 22.61 8.88 14.11
N LEU A 47 22.74 7.86 14.97
CA LEU A 47 22.55 6.47 14.59
C LEU A 47 21.07 6.20 14.27
N TRP A 48 20.15 6.72 15.08
CA TRP A 48 18.70 6.62 14.85
C TRP A 48 18.26 7.26 13.54
N THR A 49 18.77 8.45 13.20
CA THR A 49 18.49 9.10 11.92
C THR A 49 19.16 8.37 10.75
N LYS A 50 20.32 7.74 10.96
CA LYS A 50 20.95 6.87 9.95
C LYS A 50 20.23 5.53 9.74
N LEU A 51 19.59 4.98 10.77
CA LEU A 51 18.83 3.72 10.66
C LEU A 51 17.42 3.92 10.08
N GLY A 52 16.87 5.13 10.05
CA GLY A 52 15.54 5.41 9.47
C GLY A 52 14.38 4.67 10.15
N LEU A 53 14.59 4.12 11.36
CA LEU A 53 13.61 3.29 12.06
C LEU A 53 12.60 4.17 12.79
N ASP A 54 11.40 4.28 12.23
CA ASP A 54 10.23 4.85 12.91
C ASP A 54 9.91 4.00 14.17
N PRO A 55 9.72 4.60 15.37
CA PRO A 55 9.27 3.90 16.58
C PRO A 55 8.09 2.94 16.35
N LEU A 56 7.17 3.30 15.45
CA LEU A 56 6.05 2.43 15.08
C LEU A 56 6.50 1.14 14.39
N THR A 57 7.47 1.24 13.47
CA THR A 57 8.04 0.09 12.76
C THR A 57 8.74 -0.84 13.74
N LEU A 58 9.51 -0.29 14.69
CA LEU A 58 10.18 -1.09 15.72
C LEU A 58 9.18 -1.82 16.62
N MET A 59 8.08 -1.16 17.00
CA MET A 59 7.01 -1.77 17.78
C MET A 59 6.29 -2.90 17.02
N LEU A 60 6.08 -2.75 15.71
CA LEU A 60 5.50 -3.80 14.86
C LEU A 60 6.45 -4.99 14.66
N MET A 61 7.75 -4.72 14.44
CA MET A 61 8.78 -5.75 14.35
C MET A 61 8.88 -6.57 15.64
N LEU A 62 8.88 -5.89 16.79
CA LEU A 62 8.86 -6.55 18.10
C LEU A 62 7.59 -7.38 18.27
N LYS A 63 6.42 -6.87 17.89
CA LYS A 63 5.17 -7.65 17.93
C LYS A 63 5.24 -8.92 17.08
N GLY A 64 5.90 -8.86 15.93
CA GLY A 64 6.07 -10.01 15.03
C GLY A 64 7.01 -11.09 15.53
N SER A 65 8.02 -10.73 16.33
CA SER A 65 9.02 -11.69 16.85
C SER A 65 8.61 -12.37 18.15
N ILE A 66 7.62 -11.84 18.86
CA ILE A 66 7.15 -12.42 20.14
C ILE A 66 6.61 -13.85 19.99
N PRO A 67 5.72 -14.18 19.03
CA PRO A 67 5.17 -15.54 18.92
C PRO A 67 6.25 -16.64 18.77
N PRO A 68 7.23 -16.54 17.85
CA PRO A 68 8.27 -17.56 17.74
C PRO A 68 9.20 -17.58 18.95
N THR A 69 9.46 -16.44 19.59
CA THR A 69 10.27 -16.37 20.81
C THR A 69 9.59 -17.13 21.96
N ILE A 70 8.27 -16.97 22.11
CA ILE A 70 7.48 -17.74 23.08
C ILE A 70 7.49 -19.22 22.71
N ALA A 71 7.32 -19.58 21.43
CA ALA A 71 7.33 -20.97 21.00
C ALA A 71 8.66 -21.68 21.32
N ILE A 72 9.79 -21.03 21.02
CA ILE A 72 11.13 -21.60 21.26
C ILE A 72 11.45 -21.67 22.76
N SER A 73 11.11 -20.63 23.52
CA SER A 73 11.33 -20.64 24.98
C SER A 73 10.45 -21.68 25.68
N MET A 74 9.20 -21.84 25.27
CA MET A 74 8.30 -22.87 25.78
C MET A 74 8.84 -24.29 25.53
N TYR A 75 9.56 -24.49 24.43
CA TYR A 75 10.18 -25.78 24.08
C TYR A 75 11.36 -26.18 24.99
N GLN A 76 11.90 -25.26 25.79
CA GLN A 76 12.91 -25.59 26.80
C GLN A 76 12.33 -26.42 27.96
N SER A 77 11.00 -26.41 28.14
CA SER A 77 10.32 -27.24 29.15
C SER A 77 10.26 -28.70 28.73
N ARG A 78 10.63 -29.62 29.64
CA ARG A 78 10.59 -31.08 29.40
C ARG A 78 9.19 -31.59 29.05
N ALA A 79 8.14 -31.02 29.64
CA ALA A 79 6.76 -31.42 29.35
C ALA A 79 6.34 -31.10 27.91
N VAL A 80 6.80 -29.96 27.39
CA VAL A 80 6.49 -29.51 26.02
C VAL A 80 7.33 -30.28 25.01
N ALA A 81 8.62 -30.48 25.31
CA ALA A 81 9.53 -31.25 24.46
C ALA A 81 9.09 -32.73 24.32
N THR A 82 8.54 -33.33 25.37
CA THR A 82 8.01 -34.71 25.32
C THR A 82 6.72 -34.82 24.51
N GLN A 83 5.83 -33.82 24.57
CA GLN A 83 4.59 -33.80 23.81
C GLN A 83 4.82 -33.62 22.30
N TYR A 84 5.59 -32.60 21.90
CA TYR A 84 5.80 -32.28 20.49
C TYR A 84 6.96 -33.04 19.85
N SER A 85 7.92 -33.53 20.64
CA SER A 85 9.11 -34.22 20.16
C SER A 85 9.76 -33.45 18.99
N THR A 86 10.19 -34.13 17.94
CA THR A 86 10.84 -33.51 16.78
C THR A 86 9.96 -32.52 16.00
N LEU A 87 8.64 -32.45 16.23
CA LEU A 87 7.72 -31.52 15.55
C LEU A 87 7.68 -30.13 16.20
N GLY A 88 8.38 -29.91 17.32
CA GLY A 88 8.37 -28.63 18.05
C GLY A 88 8.79 -27.42 17.21
N TYR A 89 9.66 -27.60 16.21
CA TYR A 89 10.06 -26.50 15.32
C TYR A 89 8.88 -25.97 14.49
N LEU A 90 7.87 -26.81 14.19
CA LEU A 90 6.69 -26.40 13.43
C LEU A 90 5.82 -25.42 14.23
N VAL A 91 5.81 -25.51 15.56
CA VAL A 91 5.10 -24.54 16.42
C VAL A 91 5.64 -23.13 16.20
N ALA A 92 6.96 -22.99 16.14
CA ALA A 92 7.61 -21.70 15.88
C ALA A 92 7.30 -21.18 14.47
N ILE A 93 7.38 -22.04 13.44
CA ILE A 93 7.05 -21.65 12.05
C ILE A 93 5.58 -21.21 11.95
N MET A 94 4.66 -21.99 12.51
CA MET A 94 3.22 -21.67 12.45
C MET A 94 2.88 -20.42 13.24
N SER A 95 3.61 -20.11 14.31
CA SER A 95 3.46 -18.84 15.03
C SER A 95 3.86 -17.61 14.19
N ILE A 96 4.85 -17.77 13.30
CA ILE A 96 5.28 -16.72 12.35
C ILE A 96 4.27 -16.60 11.21
N LEU A 97 3.91 -17.72 10.60
CA LEU A 97 2.91 -17.79 9.50
C LEU A 97 1.50 -17.42 9.96
N GLY A 98 1.25 -17.35 11.26
CA GLY A 98 0.04 -16.75 11.83
C GLY A 98 -0.04 -15.23 11.68
N PHE A 99 1.07 -14.54 11.39
CA PHE A 99 1.16 -13.09 11.17
C PHE A 99 0.51 -12.23 12.25
N ALA A 100 1.00 -12.33 13.49
CA ALA A 100 0.50 -11.55 14.62
C ALA A 100 0.57 -10.01 14.43
N ILE A 101 1.32 -9.51 13.45
CA ILE A 101 1.47 -8.09 13.11
C ILE A 101 0.17 -7.51 12.49
N MET A 102 -0.63 -8.34 11.80
CA MET A 102 -1.80 -7.86 11.06
C MET A 102 -2.84 -7.16 11.96
N PRO A 103 -3.58 -6.17 11.44
CA PRO A 103 -4.70 -5.58 12.17
C PRO A 103 -5.75 -6.63 12.54
N ARG A 104 -6.38 -6.47 13.71
CA ARG A 104 -7.23 -7.49 14.35
C ARG A 104 -8.26 -8.16 13.43
N ALA A 105 -9.05 -7.40 12.67
CA ALA A 105 -10.10 -7.99 11.84
C ALA A 105 -9.52 -8.82 10.69
N LYS A 106 -8.45 -8.32 10.06
CA LYS A 106 -7.73 -9.02 9.00
C LYS A 106 -7.04 -10.27 9.53
N PHE A 107 -6.41 -10.16 10.71
CA PHE A 107 -5.80 -11.28 11.41
C PHE A 107 -6.82 -12.38 11.71
N LEU A 108 -7.97 -12.05 12.31
CA LEU A 108 -9.00 -13.04 12.65
C LEU A 108 -9.58 -13.73 11.41
N GLN A 109 -9.81 -12.97 10.33
CA GLN A 109 -10.27 -13.50 9.06
C GLN A 109 -9.26 -14.51 8.48
N THR A 110 -7.98 -14.13 8.40
CA THR A 110 -6.91 -15.00 7.90
C THR A 110 -6.71 -16.21 8.80
N MET A 111 -6.77 -16.02 10.13
CA MET A 111 -6.62 -17.09 11.10
C MET A 111 -7.74 -18.14 10.99
N ALA A 112 -8.99 -17.72 10.78
CA ALA A 112 -10.10 -18.63 10.54
C ALA A 112 -9.86 -19.50 9.29
N LEU A 113 -9.38 -18.90 8.19
CA LEU A 113 -9.03 -19.63 6.97
C LEU A 113 -7.85 -20.58 7.20
N ASN A 114 -6.83 -20.17 7.95
CA ASN A 114 -5.68 -21.02 8.30
C ASN A 114 -6.10 -22.24 9.10
N ILE A 115 -7.00 -22.08 10.09
CA ILE A 115 -7.53 -23.19 10.89
C ILE A 115 -8.31 -24.15 9.99
N VAL A 116 -9.25 -23.64 9.17
CA VAL A 116 -10.04 -24.47 8.25
C VAL A 116 -9.13 -25.22 7.26
N ALA A 117 -8.14 -24.54 6.68
CA ALA A 117 -7.18 -25.16 5.77
C ALA A 117 -6.34 -26.24 6.46
N THR A 118 -5.93 -26.03 7.72
CA THR A 118 -5.16 -27.02 8.49
C THR A 118 -6.02 -28.23 8.85
N CYS A 119 -7.28 -28.03 9.24
CA CYS A 119 -8.22 -29.11 9.50
C CYS A 119 -8.52 -29.91 8.21
N LEU A 120 -8.68 -29.23 7.07
CA LEU A 120 -8.83 -29.87 5.76
C LEU A 120 -7.57 -30.66 5.40
N ALA A 121 -6.37 -30.10 5.61
CA ALA A 121 -5.10 -30.79 5.39
C ALA A 121 -5.00 -32.05 6.26
N ALA A 122 -5.42 -31.99 7.52
CA ALA A 122 -5.43 -33.15 8.41
C ALA A 122 -6.35 -34.26 7.90
N ALA A 123 -7.56 -33.91 7.45
CA ALA A 123 -8.52 -34.87 6.91
C ALA A 123 -8.01 -35.53 5.60
N VAL A 124 -7.51 -34.74 4.66
CA VAL A 124 -7.00 -35.26 3.38
C VAL A 124 -5.73 -36.09 3.58
N ASN A 125 -4.82 -35.69 4.48
CA ASN A 125 -3.62 -36.48 4.75
C ASN A 125 -3.92 -37.76 5.55
N LEU A 126 -4.95 -37.80 6.39
CA LEU A 126 -5.41 -39.07 6.98
C LEU A 126 -5.88 -40.05 5.89
N LEU A 127 -6.60 -39.57 4.88
CA LEU A 127 -6.98 -40.39 3.73
C LEU A 127 -5.74 -40.84 2.93
N ALA A 128 -4.79 -39.94 2.68
CA ALA A 128 -3.55 -40.28 1.99
C ALA A 128 -2.76 -41.36 2.75
N LEU A 129 -2.59 -41.20 4.07
CA LEU A 129 -1.89 -42.17 4.92
C LEU A 129 -2.66 -43.50 5.03
N TYR A 130 -3.99 -43.49 4.96
CA TYR A 130 -4.78 -44.71 4.84
C TYR A 130 -4.45 -45.45 3.53
N CYS A 131 -4.42 -44.75 2.39
CA CYS A 131 -4.02 -45.36 1.11
C CYS A 131 -2.60 -45.93 1.16
N VAL A 132 -1.66 -45.23 1.81
CA VAL A 132 -0.26 -45.66 1.96
C VAL A 132 -0.13 -46.91 2.84
N THR A 133 -0.83 -46.94 3.97
CA THR A 133 -0.83 -48.10 4.88
C THR A 133 -1.52 -49.31 4.24
N GLN A 134 -2.62 -49.10 3.50
CA GLN A 134 -3.26 -50.17 2.72
C GLN A 134 -2.38 -50.69 1.59
N ALA A 135 -1.68 -49.81 0.87
CA ALA A 135 -0.70 -50.24 -0.13
C ALA A 135 0.41 -51.07 0.53
N ARG A 136 0.92 -50.63 1.68
CA ARG A 136 1.93 -51.35 2.44
C ARG A 136 1.47 -52.75 2.83
N LEU A 137 0.29 -52.88 3.42
CA LEU A 137 -0.26 -54.16 3.86
C LEU A 137 -0.37 -55.18 2.72
N HIS A 138 -0.76 -54.75 1.53
CA HIS A 138 -0.94 -55.63 0.37
C HIS A 138 0.35 -55.94 -0.39
N THR A 139 1.41 -55.15 -0.23
CA THR A 139 2.64 -55.31 -1.02
C THR A 139 3.88 -55.70 -0.21
N THR A 140 3.80 -55.72 1.14
CA THR A 140 4.88 -56.29 1.95
C THR A 140 4.92 -57.82 1.82
N PRO A 141 6.06 -58.42 1.40
CA PRO A 141 6.20 -59.86 1.33
C PRO A 141 6.04 -60.51 2.71
N THR A 142 5.40 -61.68 2.77
CA THR A 142 5.22 -62.46 4.01
C THR A 142 6.57 -62.75 4.66
N GLY A 143 6.78 -62.28 5.89
CA GLY A 143 8.02 -62.49 6.68
C GLY A 143 8.97 -61.29 6.75
N ARG A 144 8.73 -60.18 6.02
CA ARG A 144 9.47 -58.92 6.22
C ARG A 144 8.79 -58.00 7.25
N PRO A 145 9.56 -57.23 8.04
CA PRO A 145 8.97 -56.28 8.98
C PRO A 145 8.24 -55.15 8.23
N LEU A 146 7.04 -54.81 8.69
CA LEU A 146 6.21 -53.72 8.14
C LEU A 146 6.89 -52.33 8.24
N GLN A 147 7.94 -52.20 9.06
CA GLN A 147 8.77 -50.99 9.18
C GLN A 147 9.84 -50.86 8.08
N GLY A 148 10.04 -51.90 7.24
CA GLY A 148 11.00 -51.85 6.15
C GLY A 148 10.58 -50.93 4.99
N TYR A 149 11.51 -50.69 4.07
CA TYR A 149 11.19 -49.98 2.83
C TYR A 149 10.12 -50.72 2.01
N ASN A 150 9.17 -49.96 1.45
CA ASN A 150 8.14 -50.48 0.56
C ASN A 150 7.93 -49.52 -0.61
N SER A 151 8.23 -49.99 -1.83
CA SER A 151 8.19 -49.18 -3.05
C SER A 151 6.77 -48.71 -3.39
N SER A 152 5.75 -49.56 -3.22
CA SER A 152 4.36 -49.22 -3.53
C SER A 152 3.82 -48.18 -2.55
N ALA A 153 4.13 -48.31 -1.26
CA ALA A 153 3.74 -47.33 -0.24
C ALA A 153 4.39 -45.95 -0.53
N SER A 154 5.67 -45.93 -0.88
CA SER A 154 6.40 -44.71 -1.26
C SER A 154 5.85 -44.07 -2.54
N ALA A 155 5.49 -44.88 -3.55
CA ALA A 155 4.86 -44.38 -4.77
C ALA A 155 3.49 -43.74 -4.50
N VAL A 156 2.66 -44.36 -3.66
CA VAL A 156 1.36 -43.80 -3.27
C VAL A 156 1.53 -42.48 -2.50
N CYS A 157 2.50 -42.39 -1.58
CA CYS A 157 2.85 -41.12 -0.93
C CYS A 157 3.23 -40.04 -1.95
N ALA A 158 4.07 -40.37 -2.94
CA ALA A 158 4.51 -39.42 -3.96
C ALA A 158 3.34 -38.90 -4.83
N ILE A 159 2.43 -39.79 -5.24
CA ILE A 159 1.24 -39.41 -6.02
C ILE A 159 0.35 -38.46 -5.22
N TRP A 160 0.10 -38.76 -3.95
CA TRP A 160 -0.67 -37.87 -3.06
C TRP A 160 0.00 -36.52 -2.86
N LEU A 161 1.33 -36.50 -2.69
CA LEU A 161 2.09 -35.25 -2.59
C LEU A 161 1.93 -34.40 -3.86
N ILE A 162 2.08 -35.00 -5.05
CA ILE A 162 1.94 -34.31 -6.34
C ILE A 162 0.55 -33.69 -6.49
N ILE A 163 -0.51 -34.49 -6.29
CA ILE A 163 -1.88 -34.04 -6.49
C ILE A 163 -2.25 -32.93 -5.51
N GLN A 164 -1.89 -33.10 -4.23
CA GLN A 164 -2.21 -32.11 -3.20
C GLN A 164 -1.44 -30.79 -3.40
N ILE A 165 -0.14 -30.85 -3.67
CA ILE A 165 0.67 -29.65 -3.92
C ILE A 165 0.20 -28.94 -5.20
N TYR A 166 -0.14 -29.69 -6.26
CA TYR A 166 -0.68 -29.13 -7.49
C TYR A 166 -1.97 -28.34 -7.23
N LEU A 167 -2.99 -29.03 -6.69
CA LEU A 167 -4.32 -28.44 -6.48
C LEU A 167 -4.28 -27.26 -5.51
N ALA A 168 -3.55 -27.40 -4.40
CA ALA A 168 -3.42 -26.32 -3.43
C ALA A 168 -2.76 -25.08 -4.05
N ASN A 169 -1.67 -25.26 -4.82
CA ASN A 169 -0.99 -24.12 -5.45
C ASN A 169 -1.74 -23.54 -6.64
N VAL A 170 -2.57 -24.32 -7.35
CA VAL A 170 -3.52 -23.77 -8.32
C VAL A 170 -4.52 -22.85 -7.64
N ILE A 171 -5.03 -23.23 -6.46
CA ILE A 171 -5.95 -22.38 -5.66
C ILE A 171 -5.23 -21.11 -5.18
N ARG A 172 -4.01 -21.23 -4.66
CA ARG A 172 -3.17 -20.07 -4.25
C ARG A 172 -2.92 -19.11 -5.40
N ALA A 173 -2.66 -19.63 -6.58
CA ALA A 173 -2.61 -18.80 -7.76
C ALA A 173 -4.00 -18.21 -7.98
N ALA A 174 -5.01 -18.99 -8.36
CA ALA A 174 -6.33 -18.48 -8.72
C ALA A 174 -6.90 -17.44 -7.74
N ARG A 175 -6.62 -17.57 -6.44
CA ARG A 175 -7.09 -16.67 -5.38
C ARG A 175 -5.97 -16.26 -4.41
N PRO A 176 -5.43 -15.02 -4.52
CA PRO A 176 -4.38 -14.51 -3.64
C PRO A 176 -4.75 -14.52 -2.14
N GLN A 177 -6.03 -14.39 -1.79
CA GLN A 177 -6.52 -14.47 -0.41
C GLN A 177 -6.16 -15.80 0.30
N PHE A 178 -5.99 -16.89 -0.47
CA PHE A 178 -5.64 -18.21 0.06
C PHE A 178 -4.12 -18.45 0.13
N GLN A 179 -3.29 -17.44 -0.10
CA GLN A 179 -1.84 -17.57 -0.11
C GLN A 179 -1.29 -18.21 1.17
N PHE A 180 -1.56 -17.62 2.35
CA PHE A 180 -1.08 -18.17 3.62
C PHE A 180 -1.73 -19.50 4.00
N PRO A 181 -3.07 -19.67 3.87
CA PRO A 181 -3.70 -20.97 4.08
C PRO A 181 -3.09 -22.09 3.24
N VAL A 182 -2.75 -21.82 1.96
CA VAL A 182 -2.14 -22.82 1.07
C VAL A 182 -0.68 -23.09 1.41
N ILE A 183 0.10 -22.08 1.82
CA ILE A 183 1.48 -22.30 2.29
C ILE A 183 1.46 -23.25 3.49
N ILE A 184 0.60 -22.95 4.49
CA ILE A 184 0.42 -23.78 5.68
C ILE A 184 -0.04 -25.20 5.29
N TYR A 185 -1.01 -25.32 4.40
CA TYR A 185 -1.48 -26.60 3.85
C TYR A 185 -0.33 -27.38 3.20
N SER A 186 0.49 -26.72 2.38
CA SER A 186 1.61 -27.34 1.65
C SER A 186 2.71 -27.83 2.59
N ILE A 187 3.02 -27.08 3.66
CA ILE A 187 3.95 -27.51 4.72
C ILE A 187 3.39 -28.75 5.41
N PHE A 188 2.11 -28.73 5.76
CA PHE A 188 1.44 -29.83 6.45
C PHE A 188 1.45 -31.12 5.61
N VAL A 189 1.15 -31.02 4.31
CA VAL A 189 1.22 -32.16 3.36
C VAL A 189 2.66 -32.65 3.19
N SER A 190 3.62 -31.75 3.05
CA SER A 190 5.04 -32.11 2.88
C SER A 190 5.53 -32.93 4.08
N VAL A 191 5.28 -32.45 5.30
CA VAL A 191 5.63 -33.17 6.54
C VAL A 191 4.93 -34.54 6.58
N SER A 192 3.63 -34.59 6.28
CA SER A 192 2.83 -35.83 6.35
C SER A 192 3.28 -36.88 5.33
N CYS A 193 3.49 -36.50 4.07
CA CYS A 193 3.86 -37.41 2.99
C CYS A 193 5.33 -37.83 3.03
N THR A 194 6.20 -37.05 3.69
CA THR A 194 7.59 -37.42 3.96
C THR A 194 7.70 -38.47 5.06
N TYR A 195 7.04 -38.27 6.22
CA TYR A 195 7.09 -39.27 7.30
C TYR A 195 6.15 -40.46 7.05
N GLY A 196 5.15 -40.31 6.17
CA GLY A 196 4.21 -41.35 5.79
C GLY A 196 4.86 -42.63 5.25
N VAL A 197 6.07 -42.53 4.69
CA VAL A 197 6.83 -43.68 4.18
C VAL A 197 7.35 -44.60 5.28
N GLU A 198 7.39 -44.15 6.54
CA GLU A 198 7.87 -44.96 7.68
C GLU A 198 6.74 -45.59 8.50
N PHE A 199 5.49 -45.13 8.33
CA PHE A 199 4.41 -45.60 9.19
C PHE A 199 4.02 -47.05 8.87
N PRO A 200 4.13 -47.97 9.85
CA PRO A 200 3.77 -49.37 9.62
C PRO A 200 2.25 -49.58 9.59
N ASN A 201 1.51 -48.86 10.46
CA ASN A 201 0.10 -49.06 10.72
C ASN A 201 -0.66 -47.73 10.81
N MET A 202 -1.98 -47.78 10.64
CA MET A 202 -2.86 -46.61 10.76
C MET A 202 -2.86 -46.00 12.17
N VAL A 203 -2.61 -46.79 13.23
CA VAL A 203 -2.51 -46.28 14.61
C VAL A 203 -1.32 -45.30 14.75
N ALA A 204 -0.19 -45.64 14.15
CA ALA A 204 0.99 -44.76 14.14
C ALA A 204 0.67 -43.47 13.35
N ALA A 205 0.05 -43.61 12.18
CA ALA A 205 -0.38 -42.48 11.36
C ALA A 205 -1.34 -41.54 12.13
N ILE A 206 -2.38 -42.05 12.80
CA ILE A 206 -3.32 -41.23 13.58
C ILE A 206 -2.61 -40.51 14.72
N SER A 207 -1.72 -41.21 15.45
CA SER A 207 -0.96 -40.59 16.55
C SER A 207 -0.06 -39.45 16.07
N PHE A 208 0.58 -39.62 14.92
CA PHE A 208 1.39 -38.61 14.27
C PHE A 208 0.54 -37.42 13.80
N MET A 209 -0.58 -37.69 13.12
CA MET A 209 -1.50 -36.66 12.63
C MET A 209 -2.06 -35.81 13.76
N ARG A 210 -2.41 -36.42 14.90
CA ARG A 210 -2.86 -35.70 16.10
C ARG A 210 -1.77 -34.76 16.61
N ARG A 211 -0.54 -35.24 16.76
CA ARG A 211 0.59 -34.41 17.21
C ARG A 211 0.92 -33.28 16.24
N LEU A 212 0.84 -33.55 14.94
CA LEU A 212 1.06 -32.54 13.90
C LEU A 212 -0.02 -31.45 13.94
N LEU A 213 -1.29 -31.83 14.11
CA LEU A 213 -2.40 -30.89 14.25
C LEU A 213 -2.26 -30.05 15.54
N GLU A 214 -1.93 -30.68 16.67
CA GLU A 214 -1.67 -29.99 17.93
C GLU A 214 -0.51 -28.98 17.79
N ALA A 215 0.57 -29.32 17.09
CA ALA A 215 1.69 -28.41 16.84
C ALA A 215 1.29 -27.17 16.02
N PHE A 216 0.44 -27.34 15.01
CA PHE A 216 -0.03 -26.21 14.18
C PHE A 216 -0.98 -25.31 14.97
N LEU A 217 -1.96 -25.90 15.66
CA LEU A 217 -2.94 -25.16 16.44
C LEU A 217 -2.30 -24.39 17.60
N THR A 218 -1.24 -24.92 18.22
CA THR A 218 -0.51 -24.18 19.25
C THR A 218 0.28 -23.00 18.69
N GLY A 219 0.90 -23.14 17.51
CA GLY A 219 1.50 -21.99 16.81
C GLY A 219 0.46 -20.88 16.54
N PHE A 220 -0.74 -21.26 16.08
CA PHE A 220 -1.85 -20.31 15.88
C PHE A 220 -2.37 -19.70 17.18
N ALA A 221 -2.42 -20.46 18.27
CA ALA A 221 -2.79 -19.96 19.58
C ALA A 221 -1.82 -18.88 20.08
N LEU A 222 -0.50 -19.10 19.92
CA LEU A 222 0.53 -18.11 20.27
C LEU A 222 0.42 -16.83 19.42
N ALA A 223 0.20 -16.97 18.12
CA ALA A 223 -0.03 -15.83 17.23
C ALA A 223 -1.29 -15.04 17.62
N THR A 224 -2.37 -15.75 17.97
CA THR A 224 -3.65 -15.16 18.39
C THR A 224 -3.53 -14.42 19.71
N ALA A 225 -2.88 -15.03 20.71
CA ALA A 225 -2.63 -14.41 22.00
C ALA A 225 -1.81 -13.12 21.84
N THR A 226 -0.75 -13.17 21.02
CA THR A 226 0.08 -12.00 20.75
C THR A 226 -0.72 -10.91 20.02
N ASN A 227 -1.54 -11.25 19.02
CA ASN A 227 -2.30 -10.24 18.28
C ASN A 227 -3.33 -9.50 19.16
N LEU A 228 -4.03 -10.24 20.02
CA LEU A 228 -5.15 -9.71 20.82
C LEU A 228 -4.69 -8.96 22.07
N PHE A 229 -3.68 -9.48 22.78
CA PHE A 229 -3.23 -8.95 24.06
C PHE A 229 -2.02 -8.02 23.95
N ILE A 230 -1.10 -8.27 23.02
CA ILE A 230 0.15 -7.50 22.91
C ILE A 230 -0.02 -6.44 21.83
N PHE A 231 -0.09 -5.17 22.25
CA PHE A 231 -0.29 -4.02 21.37
C PHE A 231 -1.41 -4.20 20.33
N PRO A 232 -2.66 -4.20 20.79
CA PRO A 232 -3.79 -4.38 19.90
C PRO A 232 -3.97 -3.20 18.94
N VAL A 233 -3.86 -3.48 17.64
CA VAL A 233 -4.15 -2.52 16.58
C VAL A 233 -5.45 -2.95 15.88
N SER A 234 -6.48 -2.12 16.03
CA SER A 234 -7.76 -2.30 15.33
C SER A 234 -7.64 -1.89 13.87
N SER A 235 -8.33 -2.58 12.96
CA SER A 235 -8.39 -2.23 11.54
C SER A 235 -8.96 -0.82 11.33
N ARG A 236 -9.94 -0.40 12.13
CA ARG A 236 -10.46 0.99 12.08
C ARG A 236 -9.41 2.04 12.45
N LYS A 237 -8.51 1.74 13.39
CA LYS A 237 -7.41 2.66 13.75
C LYS A 237 -6.45 2.86 12.58
N VAL A 238 -6.18 1.80 11.82
CA VAL A 238 -5.36 1.86 10.60
C VAL A 238 -6.07 2.70 9.54
N VAL A 239 -7.34 2.39 9.24
CA VAL A 239 -8.15 3.15 8.28
C VAL A 239 -8.22 4.63 8.63
N PHE A 240 -8.44 5.00 9.89
CA PHE A 240 -8.46 6.41 10.27
C PHE A 240 -7.10 7.10 10.09
N LYS A 241 -5.99 6.41 10.40
CA LYS A 241 -4.65 6.95 10.15
C LYS A 241 -4.38 7.12 8.65
N GLU A 242 -4.81 6.17 7.84
CA GLU A 242 -4.68 6.21 6.38
C GLU A 242 -5.57 7.29 5.76
N MET A 243 -6.83 7.44 6.22
CA MET A 243 -7.70 8.54 5.82
C MET A 243 -7.08 9.91 6.13
N THR A 244 -6.45 10.07 7.30
CA THR A 244 -5.73 11.31 7.64
C THR A 244 -4.57 11.54 6.66
N GLY A 245 -3.74 10.52 6.43
CA GLY A 245 -2.62 10.62 5.48
C GLY A 245 -3.11 10.93 4.07
N TYR A 246 -4.21 10.31 3.65
CA TYR A 246 -4.84 10.47 2.35
C TYR A 246 -5.38 11.89 2.13
N LEU A 247 -6.13 12.42 3.10
CA LEU A 247 -6.63 13.81 3.07
C LEU A 247 -5.49 14.83 3.05
N MET A 248 -4.43 14.61 3.85
CA MET A 248 -3.24 15.47 3.85
C MET A 248 -2.48 15.40 2.52
N CYS A 249 -2.41 14.22 1.90
CA CYS A 249 -1.83 14.05 0.57
C CYS A 249 -2.66 14.78 -0.50
N LEU A 250 -3.99 14.69 -0.47
CA LEU A 250 -4.88 15.43 -1.38
C LEU A 250 -4.69 16.94 -1.26
N SER A 251 -4.67 17.49 -0.04
CA SER A 251 -4.35 18.91 0.19
C SER A 251 -2.94 19.25 -0.33
N GLY A 252 -1.96 18.40 -0.01
CA GLY A 252 -0.58 18.55 -0.46
C GLY A 252 -0.43 18.56 -1.98
N MET A 253 -1.24 17.76 -2.70
CA MET A 253 -1.26 17.73 -4.16
C MET A 253 -1.78 19.05 -4.74
N VAL A 254 -2.87 19.61 -4.21
CA VAL A 254 -3.41 20.90 -4.67
C VAL A 254 -2.40 22.03 -4.42
N LYS A 255 -1.73 22.02 -3.27
CA LYS A 255 -0.62 22.96 -2.98
C LYS A 255 0.58 22.78 -3.91
N ALA A 256 0.99 21.54 -4.17
CA ALA A 256 2.10 21.24 -5.08
C ALA A 256 1.76 21.64 -6.53
N GLN A 257 0.51 21.46 -6.95
CA GLN A 257 0.00 21.94 -8.24
C GLN A 257 0.09 23.46 -8.35
N THR A 258 -0.31 24.17 -7.29
CA THR A 258 -0.22 25.64 -7.23
C THR A 258 1.24 26.10 -7.31
N ALA A 259 2.14 25.45 -6.56
CA ALA A 259 3.56 25.75 -6.60
C ALA A 259 4.20 25.41 -7.96
N TYR A 260 3.70 24.37 -8.64
CA TYR A 260 4.10 24.06 -10.01
C TYR A 260 3.69 25.16 -10.98
N MET A 261 2.43 25.65 -10.92
CA MET A 261 1.97 26.79 -11.73
C MET A 261 2.85 28.03 -11.50
N GLN A 262 3.13 28.37 -10.23
CA GLN A 262 4.04 29.47 -9.89
C GLN A 262 5.44 29.29 -10.49
N SER A 263 5.99 28.06 -10.46
CA SER A 263 7.31 27.77 -11.04
C SER A 263 7.36 27.93 -12.56
N MET A 264 6.19 27.90 -13.22
CA MET A 264 6.05 27.99 -14.67
C MET A 264 5.82 29.43 -15.17
N GLU A 265 5.58 30.41 -14.29
CA GLU A 265 5.30 31.81 -14.67
C GLU A 265 6.49 32.57 -15.27
N THR A 266 7.71 32.11 -14.98
CA THR A 266 8.96 32.77 -15.40
C THR A 266 9.99 31.75 -15.89
N ILE A 267 9.55 30.53 -16.25
CA ILE A 267 10.47 29.47 -16.61
C ILE A 267 11.04 29.71 -18.00
N ASP A 268 12.37 29.66 -18.11
CA ASP A 268 13.08 29.59 -19.38
C ASP A 268 13.66 28.17 -19.55
N PRO A 269 13.11 27.36 -20.47
CA PRO A 269 13.55 25.98 -20.67
C PRO A 269 14.99 25.86 -21.14
N VAL A 270 15.51 26.85 -21.89
CA VAL A 270 16.89 26.85 -22.40
C VAL A 270 17.88 27.10 -21.26
N ALA A 271 17.62 28.11 -20.42
CA ALA A 271 18.41 28.34 -19.21
C ALA A 271 18.35 27.17 -18.22
N LEU A 272 17.20 26.49 -18.13
CA LEU A 272 17.01 25.32 -17.27
C LEU A 272 17.82 24.11 -17.76
N ARG A 273 17.91 23.91 -19.09
CA ARG A 273 18.78 22.90 -19.70
C ARG A 273 20.25 23.21 -19.45
N ARG A 274 20.68 24.45 -19.69
CA ARG A 274 22.08 24.88 -19.46
C ARG A 274 22.51 24.64 -18.02
N LYS A 275 21.68 25.02 -17.04
CA LYS A 275 21.95 24.74 -15.61
C LYS A 275 22.12 23.25 -15.32
N ARG A 276 21.31 22.39 -15.94
CA ARG A 276 21.42 20.93 -15.78
C ARG A 276 22.70 20.38 -16.40
N GLU A 277 23.09 20.89 -17.56
CA GLU A 277 24.35 20.50 -18.24
C GLU A 277 25.58 20.93 -17.40
N GLU A 278 25.55 22.14 -16.82
CA GLU A 278 26.57 22.65 -15.89
C GLU A 278 26.65 21.80 -14.60
N GLU A 279 25.51 21.38 -14.03
CA GLU A 279 25.47 20.51 -12.85
C GLU A 279 25.94 19.07 -13.13
N GLN A 280 25.82 18.60 -14.38
CA GLN A 280 26.26 17.27 -14.81
C GLN A 280 27.76 17.16 -15.03
N ASP A 281 28.44 18.24 -15.42
CA ASP A 281 29.89 18.19 -15.67
C ASP A 281 30.73 18.00 -14.39
N GLY A 282 30.10 18.06 -13.20
CA GLY A 282 30.71 17.80 -11.90
C GLY A 282 30.44 16.42 -11.25
N LYS A 283 29.62 15.54 -11.84
CA LYS A 283 29.31 14.20 -11.29
C LYS A 283 29.32 13.11 -12.36
N ASP A 284 29.85 11.92 -12.00
CA ASP A 284 29.98 10.75 -12.89
C ASP A 284 28.75 10.50 -13.78
N LYS A 285 29.00 10.50 -15.10
CA LYS A 285 28.02 10.47 -16.20
C LYS A 285 27.15 9.21 -16.29
N SER A 286 27.32 8.20 -15.42
CA SER A 286 26.67 6.89 -15.56
C SER A 286 25.37 6.68 -14.79
N LYS A 287 25.02 7.51 -13.79
CA LYS A 287 23.81 7.31 -12.96
C LYS A 287 22.67 8.32 -13.17
N ALA A 288 22.94 9.51 -13.70
CA ALA A 288 21.93 10.58 -13.77
C ALA A 288 21.24 10.73 -15.14
N ALA A 289 21.76 10.12 -16.21
CA ALA A 289 21.19 10.23 -17.56
C ALA A 289 19.81 9.56 -17.71
N LYS A 290 19.36 8.79 -16.72
CA LYS A 290 18.06 8.11 -16.72
C LYS A 290 16.91 8.90 -16.07
N ASP A 291 17.22 9.95 -15.29
CA ASP A 291 16.24 10.58 -14.38
C ASP A 291 15.68 11.93 -14.84
N SER A 292 16.08 12.48 -15.99
CA SER A 292 15.51 13.75 -16.47
C SER A 292 15.21 13.76 -17.98
N SER A 293 14.18 13.03 -18.38
CA SER A 293 13.71 12.98 -19.78
C SER A 293 12.86 14.18 -20.20
N SER A 294 12.46 15.06 -19.27
CA SER A 294 11.51 16.15 -19.57
C SER A 294 12.17 17.54 -19.57
N PRO A 295 11.85 18.40 -20.57
CA PRO A 295 12.43 19.74 -20.70
C PRO A 295 12.00 20.71 -19.57
N LEU A 296 10.90 20.45 -18.88
CA LEU A 296 10.31 21.34 -17.85
C LEU A 296 10.32 20.75 -16.43
N THR A 297 11.32 19.95 -16.08
CA THR A 297 11.42 19.36 -14.73
C THR A 297 11.84 20.42 -13.71
N THR A 298 10.90 20.89 -12.89
CA THR A 298 11.14 21.77 -11.73
C THR A 298 11.10 20.97 -10.42
N PRO A 299 11.69 21.47 -9.31
CA PRO A 299 11.56 20.81 -8.00
C PRO A 299 10.09 20.66 -7.56
N ALA A 300 9.21 21.60 -7.95
CA ALA A 300 7.77 21.50 -7.72
C ALA A 300 7.13 20.35 -8.51
N SER A 301 7.54 20.13 -9.77
CA SER A 301 7.05 19.02 -10.60
C SER A 301 7.44 17.65 -10.04
N LEU A 302 8.67 17.51 -9.52
CA LEU A 302 9.14 16.27 -8.88
C LEU A 302 8.34 15.98 -7.60
N LYS A 303 8.11 17.01 -6.77
CA LYS A 303 7.29 16.89 -5.56
C LYS A 303 5.84 16.51 -5.89
N LEU A 304 5.28 17.07 -6.95
CA LEU A 304 3.93 16.72 -7.41
C LEU A 304 3.86 15.26 -7.88
N ALA A 305 4.85 14.79 -8.65
CA ALA A 305 4.93 13.40 -9.09
C ALA A 305 5.09 12.42 -7.91
N GLU A 306 5.94 12.75 -6.92
CA GLU A 306 6.11 11.96 -5.70
C GLU A 306 4.79 11.86 -4.90
N LEU A 307 4.11 12.99 -4.71
CA LEU A 307 2.82 13.03 -4.02
C LEU A 307 1.73 12.27 -4.79
N LEU A 308 1.73 12.30 -6.12
CA LEU A 308 0.81 11.52 -6.94
C LEU A 308 0.98 10.02 -6.68
N ILE A 309 2.21 9.50 -6.77
CA ILE A 309 2.51 8.07 -6.52
C ILE A 309 2.06 7.68 -5.11
N LYS A 310 2.41 8.50 -4.10
CA LYS A 310 2.02 8.26 -2.71
C LYS A 310 0.50 8.28 -2.51
N THR A 311 -0.21 9.18 -3.19
CA THR A 311 -1.68 9.30 -3.08
C THR A 311 -2.38 8.12 -3.74
N ILE A 312 -1.88 7.64 -4.88
CA ILE A 312 -2.39 6.42 -5.54
C ILE A 312 -2.16 5.21 -4.64
N GLY A 313 -0.95 5.02 -4.10
CA GLY A 313 -0.67 3.91 -3.16
C GLY A 313 -1.52 3.96 -1.90
N LEU A 314 -1.78 5.16 -1.34
CA LEU A 314 -2.73 5.30 -0.22
C LEU A 314 -4.17 5.03 -0.65
N HIS A 315 -4.57 5.37 -1.88
CA HIS A 315 -5.92 5.11 -2.39
C HIS A 315 -6.18 3.60 -2.50
N THR A 316 -5.25 2.85 -3.10
CA THR A 316 -5.35 1.40 -3.28
C THR A 316 -5.36 0.70 -1.92
N LYS A 317 -4.46 1.10 -1.03
CA LYS A 317 -4.36 0.56 0.33
C LYS A 317 -5.61 0.83 1.18
N LEU A 318 -6.09 2.07 1.21
CA LEU A 318 -7.26 2.45 1.98
C LEU A 318 -8.50 1.68 1.49
N HIS A 319 -8.65 1.50 0.18
CA HIS A 319 -9.72 0.66 -0.38
C HIS A 319 -9.67 -0.78 0.16
N ALA A 320 -8.48 -1.38 0.21
CA ALA A 320 -8.29 -2.74 0.74
C ALA A 320 -8.63 -2.82 2.24
N ASP A 321 -8.24 -1.83 3.05
CA ASP A 321 -8.37 -1.88 4.50
C ASP A 321 -9.75 -1.43 5.02
N ILE A 322 -10.56 -0.71 4.24
CA ILE A 322 -11.95 -0.37 4.59
C ILE A 322 -12.83 -1.62 4.75
N THR A 323 -12.66 -2.60 3.87
CA THR A 323 -13.46 -3.83 3.88
C THR A 323 -13.37 -4.61 5.20
N PRO A 324 -12.17 -4.96 5.71
CA PRO A 324 -12.03 -5.59 7.02
C PRO A 324 -12.43 -4.65 8.17
N ALA A 325 -12.21 -3.33 8.05
CA ALA A 325 -12.62 -2.38 9.08
C ALA A 325 -14.14 -2.30 9.30
N LYS A 326 -14.93 -2.48 8.24
CA LYS A 326 -16.41 -2.59 8.31
C LYS A 326 -16.88 -3.86 9.02
N ARG A 327 -16.09 -4.92 8.94
CA ARG A 327 -16.40 -6.26 9.49
C ARG A 327 -15.91 -6.42 10.93
N GLU A 328 -15.10 -5.49 11.42
CA GLU A 328 -14.52 -5.52 12.76
C GLU A 328 -15.55 -5.26 13.86
N PHE A 329 -15.53 -6.10 14.90
CA PHE A 329 -16.11 -5.78 16.20
C PHE A 329 -15.30 -4.67 16.86
N ALA A 330 -15.88 -3.48 16.96
CA ALA A 330 -15.15 -2.30 17.41
C ALA A 330 -15.91 -1.53 18.48
N PHE A 331 -15.15 -0.85 19.34
CA PHE A 331 -15.66 0.17 20.24
C PHE A 331 -15.27 1.53 19.70
N GLY A 332 -16.22 2.28 19.15
CA GLY A 332 -15.94 3.48 18.36
C GLY A 332 -17.14 4.40 18.18
N LYS A 333 -16.91 5.54 17.51
CA LYS A 333 -17.94 6.57 17.27
C LYS A 333 -18.63 6.40 15.91
N LEU A 334 -17.87 6.07 14.87
CA LEU A 334 -18.36 5.94 13.49
C LEU A 334 -18.75 4.50 13.14
N GLU A 335 -19.90 4.34 12.49
CA GLU A 335 -20.44 3.05 12.07
C GLU A 335 -19.84 2.56 10.73
N ALA A 336 -20.11 1.28 10.38
CA ALA A 336 -19.63 0.70 9.13
C ALA A 336 -20.23 1.38 7.86
N HIS A 337 -21.45 1.92 7.97
CA HIS A 337 -22.06 2.71 6.91
C HIS A 337 -21.32 4.04 6.70
N ASP A 338 -20.92 4.69 7.79
CA ASP A 338 -20.20 5.96 7.75
C ASP A 338 -18.83 5.80 7.09
N LEU A 339 -18.10 4.71 7.37
CA LEU A 339 -16.84 4.41 6.69
C LEU A 339 -17.02 4.24 5.16
N THR A 340 -18.15 3.65 4.73
CA THR A 340 -18.45 3.49 3.31
C THR A 340 -18.78 4.83 2.65
N THR A 341 -19.53 5.67 3.35
CA THR A 341 -19.92 7.00 2.87
C THR A 341 -18.71 7.92 2.81
N ALA A 342 -17.87 7.93 3.85
CA ALA A 342 -16.63 8.68 3.88
C ALA A 342 -15.69 8.25 2.74
N TRP A 343 -15.54 6.95 2.50
CA TRP A 343 -14.75 6.47 1.36
C TRP A 343 -15.31 6.93 0.02
N ARG A 344 -16.63 6.88 -0.17
CA ARG A 344 -17.27 7.38 -1.39
C ARG A 344 -16.94 8.86 -1.61
N LEU A 345 -17.06 9.70 -0.58
CA LEU A 345 -16.74 11.13 -0.65
C LEU A 345 -15.25 11.37 -0.94
N LEU A 346 -14.35 10.61 -0.30
CA LEU A 346 -12.92 10.66 -0.60
C LEU A 346 -12.60 10.33 -2.06
N ARG A 347 -13.27 9.33 -2.65
CA ARG A 347 -13.11 9.03 -4.09
C ARG A 347 -13.61 10.14 -5.00
N LEU A 348 -14.67 10.86 -4.61
CA LEU A 348 -15.17 12.00 -5.38
C LEU A 348 -14.17 13.16 -5.39
N ILE A 349 -13.39 13.34 -4.33
CA ILE A 349 -12.31 14.35 -4.27
C ILE A 349 -11.10 13.89 -5.09
N PHE A 350 -10.77 12.60 -5.04
CA PHE A 350 -9.60 12.02 -5.72
C PHE A 350 -9.57 12.27 -7.22
N VAL A 351 -10.69 12.02 -7.90
CA VAL A 351 -10.79 12.09 -9.37
C VAL A 351 -10.37 13.47 -9.92
N PRO A 352 -10.95 14.60 -9.48
CA PRO A 352 -10.55 15.91 -9.97
C PRO A 352 -9.12 16.30 -9.54
N VAL A 353 -8.66 15.93 -8.35
CA VAL A 353 -7.30 16.25 -7.87
C VAL A 353 -6.22 15.52 -8.69
N ILE A 354 -6.44 14.26 -9.05
CA ILE A 354 -5.55 13.57 -10.00
C ILE A 354 -5.67 14.17 -11.39
N GLY A 355 -6.88 14.52 -11.84
CA GLY A 355 -7.08 15.23 -13.10
C GLY A 355 -6.19 16.47 -13.21
N LEU A 356 -6.09 17.27 -12.14
CA LEU A 356 -5.22 18.45 -12.10
C LEU A 356 -3.74 18.10 -12.30
N SER A 357 -3.26 17.04 -11.65
CA SER A 357 -1.86 16.62 -11.78
C SER A 357 -1.48 16.14 -13.18
N THR A 358 -2.45 15.71 -14.01
CA THR A 358 -2.18 15.33 -15.41
C THR A 358 -1.76 16.52 -16.28
N SER A 359 -2.07 17.75 -15.86
CA SER A 359 -1.70 18.96 -16.60
C SER A 359 -0.19 19.15 -16.68
N MET A 360 0.54 18.77 -15.63
CA MET A 360 2.00 18.77 -15.61
C MET A 360 2.54 17.88 -16.73
N ASN A 361 2.04 16.64 -16.85
CA ASN A 361 2.45 15.72 -17.90
C ASN A 361 2.10 16.23 -19.29
N LEU A 362 0.95 16.90 -19.45
CA LEU A 362 0.52 17.46 -20.74
C LEU A 362 1.44 18.60 -21.18
N ILE A 363 1.75 19.55 -20.28
CA ILE A 363 2.68 20.65 -20.57
C ILE A 363 4.09 20.12 -20.86
N GLN A 364 4.55 19.15 -20.08
CA GLN A 364 5.86 18.52 -20.30
C GLN A 364 5.97 17.80 -21.64
N ARG A 365 4.91 17.08 -22.06
CA ARG A 365 4.85 16.44 -23.39
C ARG A 365 4.84 17.47 -24.50
N LEU A 366 4.03 18.51 -24.38
CA LEU A 366 3.95 19.59 -25.36
C LEU A 366 5.29 20.32 -25.52
N ALA A 367 6.00 20.55 -24.42
CA ALA A 367 7.33 21.13 -24.43
C ALA A 367 8.39 20.23 -25.09
N ALA A 368 8.23 18.92 -25.00
CA ALA A 368 9.11 17.95 -25.66
C ALA A 368 8.82 17.85 -27.15
N GLU A 369 7.54 17.82 -27.54
CA GLU A 369 7.11 17.80 -28.95
C GLU A 369 7.50 19.08 -29.70
N LEU A 370 7.44 20.23 -29.05
CA LEU A 370 7.80 21.53 -29.62
C LEU A 370 9.26 21.94 -29.37
N HIS A 371 10.11 21.03 -28.87
CA HIS A 371 11.54 21.25 -28.66
C HIS A 371 11.89 22.53 -27.87
N TRP A 372 11.08 22.90 -26.86
CA TRP A 372 11.24 24.17 -26.15
C TRP A 372 12.60 24.37 -25.45
N ALA A 373 13.34 23.30 -25.20
CA ALA A 373 14.67 23.31 -24.57
C ALA A 373 15.84 23.44 -25.56
N GLU A 374 15.56 23.52 -26.86
CA GLU A 374 16.54 23.76 -27.92
C GLU A 374 16.38 25.20 -28.44
N PRO A 375 17.48 25.96 -28.62
CA PRO A 375 17.41 27.23 -29.32
C PRO A 375 17.01 26.98 -30.78
N GLY A 376 16.06 27.77 -31.31
CA GLY A 376 15.57 27.62 -32.68
C GLY A 376 16.69 27.73 -33.71
N SER A 377 16.61 26.93 -34.78
CA SER A 377 17.61 26.95 -35.85
C SER A 377 17.39 28.10 -36.85
N THR A 378 16.15 28.59 -36.91
CA THR A 378 15.70 29.71 -37.75
C THR A 378 15.03 30.80 -36.89
N GLU A 379 15.03 32.05 -37.37
CA GLU A 379 14.36 33.17 -36.67
C GLU A 379 12.84 32.94 -36.51
N GLU A 380 12.20 32.24 -37.46
CA GLU A 380 10.79 31.90 -37.40
C GLU A 380 10.47 30.84 -36.32
N GLU A 381 11.31 29.81 -36.19
CA GLU A 381 11.19 28.81 -35.11
C GLU A 381 11.39 29.44 -33.73
N GLU A 382 12.33 30.39 -33.62
CA GLU A 382 12.60 31.07 -32.36
C GLU A 382 11.45 32.01 -31.96
N ASN A 383 10.88 32.75 -32.92
CA ASN A 383 9.71 33.61 -32.69
C ASN A 383 8.47 32.81 -32.28
N THR A 384 8.19 31.68 -32.94
CA THR A 384 7.06 30.81 -32.58
C THR A 384 7.25 30.17 -31.20
N ARG A 385 8.48 29.78 -30.83
CA ARG A 385 8.83 29.29 -29.50
C ARG A 385 8.59 30.36 -28.42
N ILE A 386 9.01 31.60 -28.66
CA ILE A 386 8.80 32.73 -27.75
C ILE A 386 7.29 32.97 -27.56
N GLU A 387 6.51 33.01 -28.64
CA GLU A 387 5.06 33.17 -28.57
C GLU A 387 4.40 32.04 -27.75
N HIS A 388 4.83 30.78 -27.94
CA HIS A 388 4.34 29.65 -27.16
C HIS A 388 4.67 29.76 -25.66
N LEU A 389 5.87 30.24 -25.33
CA LEU A 389 6.33 30.39 -23.95
C LEU A 389 5.66 31.56 -23.24
N GLU A 390 5.49 32.70 -23.93
CA GLU A 390 4.77 33.87 -23.41
C GLU A 390 3.31 33.54 -23.11
N ASN A 391 2.64 32.83 -24.02
CA ASN A 391 1.27 32.35 -23.80
C ASN A 391 1.17 31.42 -22.58
N LEU A 392 2.16 30.54 -22.39
CA LEU A 392 2.21 29.68 -21.21
C LEU A 392 2.40 30.50 -19.92
N HIS A 393 3.32 31.46 -19.91
CA HIS A 393 3.56 32.33 -18.77
C HIS A 393 2.31 33.13 -18.41
N PHE A 394 1.62 33.68 -19.42
CA PHE A 394 0.37 34.39 -19.25
C PHE A 394 -0.72 33.51 -18.63
N LEU A 395 -0.93 32.30 -19.18
CA LEU A 395 -1.88 31.32 -18.64
C LEU A 395 -1.57 30.96 -17.17
N MET A 396 -0.30 30.75 -16.84
CA MET A 396 0.11 30.38 -15.48
C MET A 396 -0.10 31.53 -14.49
N ARG A 397 0.19 32.78 -14.88
CA ARG A 397 -0.05 33.96 -14.04
C ARG A 397 -1.54 34.19 -13.78
N GLN A 398 -2.35 34.07 -14.81
CA GLN A 398 -3.82 34.18 -14.73
C GLN A 398 -4.41 33.12 -13.79
N LEU A 399 -3.96 31.87 -13.90
CA LEU A 399 -4.46 30.76 -13.09
C LEU A 399 -3.92 30.74 -11.65
N HIS A 400 -2.69 31.19 -11.42
CA HIS A 400 -2.02 31.04 -10.13
C HIS A 400 -2.77 31.72 -8.98
N VAL A 401 -3.22 32.97 -9.13
CA VAL A 401 -3.89 33.71 -8.05
C VAL A 401 -5.21 33.05 -7.61
N PRO A 402 -6.15 32.73 -8.52
CA PRO A 402 -7.35 31.96 -8.18
C PRO A 402 -7.04 30.60 -7.56
N PHE A 403 -6.04 29.88 -8.10
CA PHE A 403 -5.63 28.58 -7.58
C PHE A 403 -5.05 28.67 -6.17
N ALA A 404 -4.22 29.66 -5.88
CA ALA A 404 -3.62 29.86 -4.57
C ALA A 404 -4.68 30.14 -3.50
N ARG A 405 -5.66 31.03 -3.80
CA ARG A 405 -6.78 31.31 -2.90
C ARG A 405 -7.59 30.06 -2.60
N MET A 406 -7.97 29.30 -3.63
CA MET A 406 -8.77 28.09 -3.45
C MET A 406 -7.97 26.94 -2.80
N SER A 407 -6.67 26.84 -3.06
CA SER A 407 -5.77 25.86 -2.43
C SER A 407 -5.71 26.05 -0.91
N VAL A 408 -5.63 27.30 -0.43
CA VAL A 408 -5.70 27.64 1.00
C VAL A 408 -7.08 27.30 1.59
N ALA A 409 -8.15 27.58 0.85
CA ALA A 409 -9.52 27.25 1.26
C ALA A 409 -9.73 25.73 1.40
N ILE A 410 -9.30 24.94 0.41
CA ILE A 410 -9.34 23.47 0.43
C ILE A 410 -8.54 22.92 1.61
N ASP A 411 -7.33 23.44 1.86
CA ASP A 411 -6.51 23.01 3.01
C ASP A 411 -7.21 23.29 4.34
N SER A 412 -7.80 24.46 4.49
CA SER A 412 -8.56 24.85 5.68
C SER A 412 -9.80 23.96 5.88
N ALA A 413 -10.49 23.62 4.78
CA ALA A 413 -11.63 22.72 4.80
C ALA A 413 -11.25 21.28 5.16
N ILE A 414 -10.13 20.77 4.63
CA ILE A 414 -9.59 19.47 5.01
C ILE A 414 -9.19 19.47 6.49
N GLN A 415 -8.56 20.53 6.99
CA GLN A 415 -8.26 20.65 8.42
C GLN A 415 -9.54 20.66 9.28
N HIS A 416 -10.59 21.36 8.85
CA HIS A 416 -11.89 21.33 9.52
C HIS A 416 -12.48 19.91 9.60
N VAL A 417 -12.41 19.14 8.51
CA VAL A 417 -12.82 17.73 8.48
C VAL A 417 -11.99 16.90 9.46
N LEU A 418 -10.65 17.04 9.45
CA LEU A 418 -9.76 16.27 10.32
C LEU A 418 -10.01 16.57 11.81
N ILE A 419 -10.26 17.83 12.17
CA ILE A 419 -10.59 18.24 13.53
C ILE A 419 -11.97 17.70 13.93
N THR A 420 -12.97 17.83 13.05
CA THR A 420 -14.36 17.46 13.37
C THR A 420 -14.53 15.94 13.46
N LEU A 421 -13.76 15.17 12.68
CA LEU A 421 -13.66 13.71 12.81
C LEU A 421 -12.76 13.25 13.97
N GLU A 422 -12.17 14.19 14.75
CA GLU A 422 -11.20 13.94 15.83
C GLU A 422 -9.97 13.13 15.38
N LEU A 423 -9.62 13.22 14.09
CA LEU A 423 -8.47 12.54 13.50
C LEU A 423 -7.17 13.28 13.84
N THR A 424 -7.24 14.60 14.00
CA THR A 424 -6.17 15.47 14.48
C THR A 424 -6.61 16.18 15.74
N LYS A 425 -5.64 16.49 16.62
CA LYS A 425 -5.93 17.34 17.78
C LYS A 425 -6.16 18.78 17.28
N PRO A 426 -7.13 19.51 17.86
CA PRO A 426 -7.26 20.93 17.55
C PRO A 426 -5.94 21.65 17.88
N PRO A 427 -5.53 22.64 17.08
CA PRO A 427 -4.37 23.46 17.42
C PRO A 427 -4.56 24.05 18.82
N ARG A 428 -3.49 24.04 19.65
CA ARG A 428 -3.52 24.70 20.95
C ARG A 428 -3.87 26.16 20.71
N LYS A 429 -4.92 26.67 21.37
CA LYS A 429 -5.31 28.08 21.30
C LYS A 429 -4.11 28.95 21.65
N THR A 430 -3.61 29.72 20.69
CA THR A 430 -2.75 30.86 20.95
C THR A 430 -3.62 31.99 21.49
N PRO A 431 -3.20 32.72 22.54
CA PRO A 431 -4.02 33.71 23.24
C PRO A 431 -4.18 35.05 22.48
N ASP A 432 -4.25 35.00 21.16
CA ASP A 432 -4.52 36.17 20.32
C ASP A 432 -5.50 35.76 19.20
N GLU A 433 -6.79 35.73 19.57
CA GLU A 433 -7.92 35.49 18.66
C GLU A 433 -8.41 36.80 18.00
N GLU A 434 -7.81 37.97 18.28
CA GLU A 434 -8.19 39.27 17.70
C GLU A 434 -7.35 39.67 16.45
N SER A 435 -6.17 39.08 16.24
CA SER A 435 -5.30 39.42 15.10
C SER A 435 -5.61 38.70 13.77
N LYS A 436 -6.63 37.82 13.71
CA LYS A 436 -7.10 37.17 12.48
C LYS A 436 -8.56 37.56 12.22
N GLY A 437 -8.76 38.73 11.60
CA GLY A 437 -10.08 39.29 11.36
C GLY A 437 -11.07 38.32 10.70
N ASP A 438 -12.31 38.32 11.19
CA ASP A 438 -13.60 37.81 10.68
C ASP A 438 -13.69 36.49 9.87
N GLN A 439 -12.59 35.77 9.64
CA GLN A 439 -12.61 34.50 8.92
C GLN A 439 -12.81 33.35 9.91
N PRO A 440 -13.92 32.60 9.81
CA PRO A 440 -14.22 31.53 10.74
C PRO A 440 -13.11 30.47 10.72
N ALA A 441 -12.55 30.19 11.89
CA ALA A 441 -11.47 29.22 12.02
C ALA A 441 -11.97 27.79 11.76
N PRO A 442 -11.12 26.90 11.21
CA PRO A 442 -11.42 25.47 11.07
C PRO A 442 -11.88 24.86 12.40
N GLY A 443 -13.17 24.51 12.46
CA GLY A 443 -13.80 23.84 13.61
C GLY A 443 -15.01 24.60 14.18
N SER A 444 -15.19 25.86 13.75
CA SER A 444 -16.38 26.66 14.03
C SER A 444 -17.61 26.16 13.25
N PRO A 445 -18.84 26.34 13.77
CA PRO A 445 -20.07 25.93 13.08
C PRO A 445 -20.38 26.77 11.83
N THR A 446 -19.88 28.00 11.76
CA THR A 446 -20.06 28.92 10.63
C THR A 446 -19.10 28.67 9.46
N PHE A 447 -18.12 27.77 9.64
CA PHE A 447 -17.12 27.46 8.63
C PHE A 447 -17.73 26.94 7.31
N VAL A 448 -18.77 26.11 7.39
CA VAL A 448 -19.41 25.50 6.21
C VAL A 448 -19.98 26.55 5.26
N GLU A 449 -20.66 27.56 5.81
CA GLU A 449 -21.25 28.66 5.04
C GLU A 449 -20.18 29.54 4.40
N SER A 450 -19.11 29.86 5.14
CA SER A 450 -17.99 30.61 4.58
C SER A 450 -17.27 29.86 3.44
N TYR A 451 -17.09 28.54 3.58
CA TYR A 451 -16.42 27.75 2.55
C TYR A 451 -17.30 27.63 1.31
N ARG A 452 -18.62 27.50 1.50
CA ARG A 452 -19.59 27.53 0.39
C ARG A 452 -19.50 28.84 -0.39
N SER A 453 -19.51 29.98 0.30
CA SER A 453 -19.37 31.30 -0.33
C SER A 453 -18.07 31.38 -1.15
N GLN A 454 -16.94 30.94 -0.60
CA GLN A 454 -15.65 30.94 -1.32
C GLN A 454 -15.67 30.07 -2.59
N VAL A 455 -16.38 28.94 -2.57
CA VAL A 455 -16.54 28.07 -3.75
C VAL A 455 -17.43 28.71 -4.81
N GLU A 456 -18.49 29.42 -4.40
CA GLU A 456 -19.35 30.18 -5.32
C GLU A 456 -18.60 31.39 -5.92
N ASP A 457 -17.85 32.13 -5.11
CA ASP A 457 -17.01 33.26 -5.56
C ASP A 457 -15.98 32.80 -6.60
N PHE A 458 -15.37 31.63 -6.40
CA PHE A 458 -14.44 31.04 -7.38
C PHE A 458 -15.14 30.59 -8.67
N TYR A 459 -16.38 30.11 -8.58
CA TYR A 459 -17.15 29.81 -9.78
C TYR A 459 -17.45 31.08 -10.59
N HIS A 460 -17.76 32.18 -9.90
CA HIS A 460 -17.99 33.48 -10.53
C HIS A 460 -16.71 34.13 -11.08
N SER A 461 -15.55 33.90 -10.46
CA SER A 461 -14.28 34.45 -10.96
C SER A 461 -13.91 33.97 -12.36
N LYS A 462 -14.41 32.81 -12.79
CA LYS A 462 -14.27 32.31 -14.17
C LYS A 462 -14.75 33.31 -15.23
N LYS A 463 -15.83 34.06 -14.95
CA LYS A 463 -16.33 35.10 -15.89
C LYS A 463 -15.29 36.22 -16.06
N ILE A 464 -14.57 36.55 -14.99
CA ILE A 464 -13.52 37.57 -14.99
C ILE A 464 -12.33 37.07 -15.79
N THR A 465 -11.83 35.85 -15.51
CA THR A 465 -10.72 35.24 -16.27
C THR A 465 -11.03 35.20 -17.78
N LEU A 466 -12.26 34.84 -18.15
CA LEU A 466 -12.70 34.81 -19.56
C LEU A 466 -12.73 36.20 -20.20
N SER A 467 -13.21 37.22 -19.48
CA SER A 467 -13.24 38.60 -19.98
C SER A 467 -11.82 39.13 -20.19
N GLU A 468 -10.91 38.87 -19.25
CA GLU A 468 -9.50 39.26 -19.35
C GLU A 468 -8.78 38.56 -20.50
N TRP A 469 -9.00 37.24 -20.66
CA TRP A 469 -8.44 36.47 -21.78
C TRP A 469 -8.87 37.03 -23.14
N CYS A 470 -10.16 37.34 -23.30
CA CYS A 470 -10.66 37.91 -24.55
C CYS A 470 -10.14 39.33 -24.81
N LYS A 471 -9.93 40.15 -23.77
CA LYS A 471 -9.33 41.50 -23.91
C LYS A 471 -7.88 41.41 -24.40
N GLU A 472 -7.08 40.51 -23.84
CA GLU A 472 -5.67 40.34 -24.21
C GLU A 472 -5.50 39.85 -25.66
N HIS A 473 -6.44 39.05 -26.15
CA HIS A 473 -6.44 38.53 -27.51
C HIS A 473 -7.29 39.36 -28.50
N GLU A 474 -7.69 40.57 -28.13
CA GLU A 474 -8.46 41.50 -28.96
C GLU A 474 -9.79 40.92 -29.51
N ILE A 475 -10.42 40.01 -28.74
CA ILE A 475 -11.69 39.38 -29.09
C ILE A 475 -12.85 40.23 -28.51
N PRO A 476 -13.70 40.86 -29.35
CA PRO A 476 -14.80 41.69 -28.88
C PRO A 476 -15.91 40.84 -28.27
N LEU A 477 -16.08 40.87 -26.95
CA LEU A 477 -17.19 40.26 -26.23
C LEU A 477 -18.35 41.27 -26.11
N PRO A 478 -19.57 40.92 -26.55
CA PRO A 478 -20.78 41.71 -26.23
C PRO A 478 -21.03 41.78 -24.72
N ASP A 479 -21.56 42.90 -24.23
CA ASP A 479 -21.85 43.09 -22.80
C ASP A 479 -22.81 42.03 -22.23
N ASP A 480 -23.77 41.57 -23.03
CA ASP A 480 -24.76 40.54 -22.66
C ASP A 480 -24.28 39.09 -22.93
N PHE A 481 -23.01 38.88 -23.31
CA PHE A 481 -22.52 37.57 -23.76
C PHE A 481 -22.71 36.44 -22.74
N PHE A 482 -22.56 36.74 -21.44
CA PHE A 482 -22.68 35.73 -20.37
C PHE A 482 -24.12 35.48 -19.92
N GLU A 483 -25.08 36.25 -20.41
CA GLU A 483 -26.51 36.20 -20.03
C GLU A 483 -27.41 35.76 -21.21
N ALA A 484 -26.98 36.02 -22.45
CA ALA A 484 -27.73 35.69 -23.65
C ALA A 484 -27.68 34.19 -24.01
N THR A 485 -28.83 33.65 -24.41
CA THR A 485 -28.98 32.24 -24.84
C THR A 485 -28.45 32.05 -26.26
N SER A 486 -27.34 31.33 -26.38
CA SER A 486 -27.01 30.43 -27.51
C SER A 486 -27.04 30.99 -28.95
N ALA A 487 -26.88 32.29 -29.18
CA ALA A 487 -26.63 32.82 -30.52
C ALA A 487 -25.13 32.99 -30.72
N LYS A 488 -24.55 32.31 -31.72
CA LYS A 488 -23.16 32.57 -32.16
C LYS A 488 -23.15 33.95 -32.83
N PRO A 489 -22.52 34.99 -32.26
CA PRO A 489 -22.32 36.23 -32.97
C PRO A 489 -21.36 35.96 -34.14
N GLU A 490 -21.76 36.27 -35.38
CA GLU A 490 -20.87 36.17 -36.57
C GLU A 490 -19.58 36.99 -36.41
N GLN A 491 -19.59 37.98 -35.50
CA GLN A 491 -18.47 38.86 -35.16
C GLN A 491 -17.33 38.20 -34.36
N LEU A 492 -17.50 36.97 -33.87
CA LEU A 492 -16.47 36.21 -33.12
C LEU A 492 -15.64 35.24 -34.01
N LEU A 493 -15.83 35.27 -35.32
CA LEU A 493 -15.11 34.39 -36.25
C LEU A 493 -13.68 34.90 -36.50
N ILE A 494 -12.73 34.30 -35.78
CA ILE A 494 -11.30 34.41 -36.09
C ILE A 494 -11.08 33.79 -37.48
N GLN A 495 -10.69 34.61 -38.46
CA GLN A 495 -10.51 34.18 -39.86
C GLN A 495 -9.33 33.22 -40.06
N ASP A 496 -8.30 33.32 -39.22
CA ASP A 496 -7.14 32.44 -39.26
C ASP A 496 -7.40 31.14 -38.50
N GLU A 497 -7.53 30.04 -39.23
CA GLU A 497 -7.90 28.72 -38.70
C GLU A 497 -6.86 28.17 -37.72
N HIS A 498 -5.56 28.39 -38.00
CA HIS A 498 -4.47 27.95 -37.12
C HIS A 498 -4.46 28.74 -35.81
N ARG A 499 -4.68 30.05 -35.87
CA ARG A 499 -4.74 30.93 -34.70
C ARG A 499 -5.96 30.62 -33.83
N ARG A 500 -7.10 30.37 -34.47
CA ARG A 500 -8.35 29.93 -33.83
C ARG A 500 -8.17 28.62 -33.06
N GLU A 501 -7.58 27.60 -33.69
CA GLU A 501 -7.37 26.31 -33.06
C GLU A 501 -6.44 26.43 -31.84
N ARG A 502 -5.37 27.23 -31.94
CA ARG A 502 -4.45 27.47 -30.83
C ARG A 502 -5.12 28.14 -29.63
N TYR A 503 -5.82 29.26 -29.85
CA TYR A 503 -6.53 29.96 -28.76
C TYR A 503 -7.64 29.11 -28.15
N GLN A 504 -8.34 28.32 -28.97
CA GLN A 504 -9.36 27.39 -28.49
C GLN A 504 -8.76 26.30 -27.58
N ARG A 505 -7.64 25.70 -27.97
CA ARG A 505 -6.94 24.70 -27.15
C ARG A 505 -6.44 25.28 -25.83
N GLN A 506 -5.85 26.47 -25.88
CA GLN A 506 -5.38 27.18 -24.68
C GLN A 506 -6.53 27.50 -23.74
N LEU A 507 -7.59 28.14 -24.25
CA LEU A 507 -8.79 28.47 -23.47
C LEU A 507 -9.42 27.23 -22.84
N PHE A 508 -9.59 26.15 -23.61
CA PHE A 508 -10.13 24.90 -23.06
C PHE A 508 -9.23 24.29 -21.99
N PHE A 509 -7.92 24.41 -22.13
CA PHE A 509 -6.99 23.98 -21.09
C PHE A 509 -7.15 24.80 -19.79
N THR A 510 -7.23 26.13 -19.88
CA THR A 510 -7.48 27.04 -18.74
C THR A 510 -8.80 26.70 -18.06
N LEU A 511 -9.89 26.60 -18.84
CA LEU A 511 -11.22 26.32 -18.34
C LEU A 511 -11.33 24.91 -17.75
N TYR A 512 -10.60 23.94 -18.31
CA TYR A 512 -10.54 22.59 -17.80
C TYR A 512 -9.85 22.55 -16.43
N LEU A 513 -8.73 23.26 -16.27
CA LEU A 513 -8.04 23.37 -14.98
C LEU A 513 -8.91 24.03 -13.91
N GLU A 514 -9.52 25.19 -14.22
CA GLU A 514 -10.44 25.87 -13.31
C GLU A 514 -11.64 24.97 -12.96
N TYR A 515 -12.21 24.27 -13.94
CA TYR A 515 -13.32 23.35 -13.72
C TYR A 515 -12.91 22.20 -12.80
N LEU A 516 -11.74 21.59 -12.99
CA LEU A 516 -11.27 20.52 -12.12
C LEU A 516 -11.05 21.00 -10.68
N LEU A 517 -10.48 22.19 -10.49
CA LEU A 517 -10.31 22.76 -9.14
C LEU A 517 -11.66 23.08 -8.49
N TYR A 518 -12.60 23.64 -9.25
CA TYR A 518 -13.98 23.87 -8.80
C TYR A 518 -14.65 22.55 -8.38
N ARG A 519 -14.54 21.50 -9.20
CA ARG A 519 -15.08 20.17 -8.88
C ARG A 519 -14.42 19.55 -7.65
N ALA A 520 -13.11 19.72 -7.47
CA ALA A 520 -12.42 19.29 -6.26
C ALA A 520 -12.96 20.02 -5.03
N SER A 521 -13.18 21.33 -5.12
CA SER A 521 -13.69 22.18 -4.04
C SER A 521 -15.13 21.82 -3.65
N LEU A 522 -15.99 21.56 -4.63
CA LEU A 522 -17.35 21.04 -4.39
C LEU A 522 -17.33 19.67 -3.69
N ALA A 523 -16.46 18.75 -4.12
CA ALA A 523 -16.36 17.45 -3.49
C ALA A 523 -15.85 17.54 -2.03
N VAL A 524 -14.97 18.50 -1.73
CA VAL A 524 -14.54 18.81 -0.37
C VAL A 524 -15.68 19.44 0.44
N LEU A 525 -16.49 20.30 -0.17
CA LEU A 525 -17.69 20.87 0.47
C LEU A 525 -18.70 19.78 0.84
N ASP A 526 -18.96 18.82 -0.03
CA ASP A 526 -19.81 17.66 0.26
C ASP A 526 -19.30 16.85 1.46
N LEU A 527 -17.97 16.69 1.57
CA LEU A 527 -17.34 16.02 2.70
C LEU A 527 -17.52 16.84 4.00
N VAL A 528 -17.28 18.14 3.96
CA VAL A 528 -17.46 19.06 5.10
C VAL A 528 -18.91 19.04 5.58
N GLN A 529 -19.87 19.17 4.67
CA GLN A 529 -21.30 19.13 4.99
C GLN A 529 -21.71 17.79 5.61
N TRP A 530 -21.21 16.67 5.08
CA TRP A 530 -21.48 15.35 5.62
C TRP A 530 -20.94 15.21 7.06
N VAL A 531 -19.71 15.66 7.31
CA VAL A 531 -19.10 15.58 8.64
C VAL A 531 -19.87 16.43 9.66
N GLU A 532 -20.27 17.66 9.30
CA GLU A 532 -21.02 18.52 10.21
C GLU A 532 -22.45 17.99 10.46
N THR A 533 -23.11 17.44 9.44
CA THR A 533 -24.41 16.77 9.61
C THR A 533 -24.29 15.61 10.61
N ARG A 534 -23.25 14.78 10.51
CA ARG A 534 -23.01 13.67 11.45
C ARG A 534 -22.69 14.15 12.87
N LYS A 535 -22.02 15.30 13.00
CA LYS A 535 -21.76 15.93 14.29
C LYS A 535 -23.04 16.45 14.94
N GLN A 536 -23.92 17.08 14.16
CA GLN A 536 -25.23 17.56 14.61
C GLN A 536 -26.14 16.41 15.06
N GLU A 537 -26.15 15.30 14.32
CA GLU A 537 -26.85 14.05 14.70
C GLU A 537 -26.30 13.41 15.98
N GLY A 538 -25.17 13.90 16.50
CA GLY A 538 -24.57 13.44 17.75
C GLY A 538 -23.76 12.15 17.62
N ALA A 539 -23.34 11.78 16.40
CA ALA A 539 -22.53 10.58 16.16
C ALA A 539 -21.22 10.56 16.99
N PHE A 540 -20.67 11.74 17.32
CA PHE A 540 -19.43 11.87 18.08
C PHE A 540 -19.61 12.00 19.61
N LYS A 541 -20.85 12.03 20.12
CA LYS A 541 -21.14 12.27 21.55
C LYS A 541 -20.75 11.12 22.48
N SER A 542 -20.89 9.86 22.04
CA SER A 542 -20.52 8.70 22.85
C SER A 542 -19.94 7.56 22.02
N LYS A 543 -19.02 6.80 22.62
CA LYS A 543 -18.45 5.60 22.00
C LYS A 543 -19.46 4.46 22.14
N LYS A 544 -19.77 3.79 21.04
CA LYS A 544 -20.72 2.67 20.98
C LYS A 544 -19.98 1.38 20.64
N VAL A 545 -20.56 0.26 21.06
CA VAL A 545 -20.16 -1.06 20.60
C VAL A 545 -20.78 -1.30 19.23
N ILE A 546 -19.94 -1.56 18.23
CA ILE A 546 -20.36 -1.67 16.83
C ILE A 546 -20.24 -3.14 16.42
N PHE A 547 -21.39 -3.77 16.21
CA PHE A 547 -21.46 -5.15 15.73
C PHE A 547 -21.48 -5.21 14.20
N PRO A 548 -20.74 -6.15 13.59
CA PRO A 548 -20.91 -6.43 12.17
C PRO A 548 -22.30 -7.02 11.94
N GLY A 549 -23.09 -6.42 11.05
CA GLY A 549 -24.42 -6.93 10.71
C GLY A 549 -24.35 -8.38 10.21
N SER A 550 -25.27 -9.25 10.66
CA SER A 550 -25.31 -10.67 10.31
C SER A 550 -25.32 -10.93 8.79
N LYS A 551 -26.01 -10.07 8.04
CA LYS A 551 -26.01 -10.08 6.56
C LYS A 551 -24.61 -9.87 5.96
N THR A 552 -23.78 -9.04 6.59
CA THR A 552 -22.40 -8.77 6.17
C THR A 552 -21.49 -9.98 6.45
N LEU A 553 -21.70 -10.67 7.57
CA LEU A 553 -20.97 -11.91 7.90
C LEU A 553 -21.35 -13.05 6.94
N HIS A 554 -22.63 -13.18 6.59
CA HIS A 554 -23.09 -14.17 5.61
C HIS A 554 -22.55 -13.87 4.21
N LYS A 555 -22.56 -12.59 3.79
CA LYS A 555 -21.91 -12.15 2.55
C LYS A 555 -20.42 -12.46 2.54
N TRP A 556 -19.73 -12.32 3.68
CA TRP A 556 -18.32 -12.68 3.80
C TRP A 556 -18.09 -14.18 3.61
N LEU A 557 -18.83 -15.04 4.32
CA LEU A 557 -18.75 -16.50 4.13
C LEU A 557 -18.98 -16.87 2.66
N ARG A 558 -19.98 -16.26 2.03
CA ARG A 558 -20.28 -16.49 0.61
C ARG A 558 -19.17 -15.94 -0.30
N ALA A 559 -18.59 -14.78 0.00
CA ALA A 559 -17.52 -14.15 -0.78
C ALA A 559 -16.18 -14.89 -0.70
N VAL A 560 -15.88 -15.55 0.42
CA VAL A 560 -14.72 -16.45 0.54
C VAL A 560 -14.78 -17.59 -0.50
N PHE A 561 -15.99 -18.09 -0.80
CA PHE A 561 -16.22 -19.13 -1.81
C PHE A 561 -16.60 -18.56 -3.20
N GLY A 562 -17.13 -17.34 -3.27
CA GLY A 562 -17.53 -16.62 -4.49
C GLY A 562 -16.38 -15.89 -5.18
N GLN A 563 -16.52 -15.59 -6.47
CA GLN A 563 -15.50 -14.94 -7.30
C GLN A 563 -15.55 -13.39 -7.21
N GLU A 564 -16.56 -12.84 -6.51
CA GLU A 564 -17.03 -11.45 -6.66
C GLU A 564 -16.10 -10.37 -6.07
N ASP A 565 -15.15 -10.70 -5.19
CA ASP A 565 -14.25 -9.71 -4.56
C ASP A 565 -12.76 -10.10 -4.70
N LEU A 566 -12.36 -10.59 -5.88
CA LEU A 566 -10.95 -10.92 -6.17
C LEU A 566 -10.03 -9.69 -6.29
N SER A 567 -10.58 -8.49 -6.33
CA SER A 567 -9.88 -7.31 -6.84
C SER A 567 -9.10 -6.48 -5.82
N ASN A 568 -9.20 -6.69 -4.49
CA ASN A 568 -8.48 -5.77 -3.59
C ASN A 568 -8.09 -6.21 -2.17
N ASP A 569 -8.50 -7.38 -1.66
CA ASP A 569 -8.06 -7.83 -0.32
C ASP A 569 -6.57 -8.23 -0.29
N GLY A 570 -5.92 -8.25 -1.46
CA GLY A 570 -4.55 -8.69 -1.65
C GLY A 570 -3.47 -7.64 -1.43
N SER A 571 -3.77 -6.35 -1.15
CA SER A 571 -2.69 -5.33 -1.10
C SER A 571 -1.61 -5.65 -0.08
N TYR A 572 -1.98 -6.19 1.09
CA TYR A 572 -1.03 -6.54 2.16
C TYR A 572 -0.32 -7.88 1.92
N THR A 573 -0.96 -8.83 1.23
CA THR A 573 -0.31 -10.10 0.82
C THR A 573 0.61 -9.88 -0.38
N ALA A 574 0.23 -8.96 -1.27
CA ALA A 574 1.02 -8.51 -2.40
C ALA A 574 2.22 -7.67 -1.94
N GLU A 575 2.04 -6.67 -1.06
CA GLU A 575 3.13 -5.84 -0.49
C GLU A 575 4.25 -6.69 0.15
N MET A 576 3.91 -7.80 0.80
CA MET A 576 4.88 -8.70 1.45
C MET A 576 5.60 -9.63 0.45
N ASP A 577 4.91 -10.06 -0.60
CA ASP A 577 5.49 -10.91 -1.67
C ASP A 577 6.21 -10.06 -2.74
N SER A 578 5.95 -8.75 -2.79
CA SER A 578 6.37 -7.88 -3.89
C SER A 578 7.55 -6.97 -3.61
N GLY A 579 8.11 -6.93 -2.41
CA GLY A 579 9.30 -6.10 -2.14
C GLY A 579 9.16 -4.64 -2.59
N GLY A 580 7.94 -4.10 -2.63
CA GLY A 580 7.65 -2.74 -3.13
C GLY A 580 7.22 -2.63 -4.61
N SER A 581 7.10 -3.72 -5.37
CA SER A 581 6.53 -3.70 -6.72
C SER A 581 5.03 -3.96 -6.67
N GLU A 582 4.23 -2.90 -6.62
CA GLU A 582 2.78 -2.99 -6.75
C GLU A 582 2.46 -3.58 -8.14
N ALA A 583 2.08 -4.86 -8.23
CA ALA A 583 1.48 -5.40 -9.44
C ALA A 583 0.11 -4.72 -9.58
N VAL A 584 0.09 -3.58 -10.24
CA VAL A 584 -1.11 -2.76 -10.48
C VAL A 584 -2.14 -3.67 -11.17
N TYR A 585 -3.16 -4.05 -10.41
CA TYR A 585 -4.31 -4.77 -10.95
C TYR A 585 -5.09 -3.78 -11.83
N LEU A 586 -4.93 -3.92 -13.16
CA LEU A 586 -5.47 -3.00 -14.17
C LEU A 586 -7.02 -3.04 -14.30
N GLY A 587 -7.71 -3.77 -13.42
CA GLY A 587 -9.16 -3.87 -13.40
C GLY A 587 -9.70 -5.15 -14.04
N GLU A 588 -10.96 -5.46 -13.73
CA GLU A 588 -11.69 -6.63 -14.24
C GLU A 588 -11.86 -6.59 -15.77
N GLU A 589 -11.77 -5.39 -16.36
CA GLU A 589 -11.86 -5.17 -17.81
C GLU A 589 -10.71 -5.85 -18.60
N PHE A 590 -9.56 -6.08 -17.95
CA PHE A 590 -8.43 -6.82 -18.51
C PHE A 590 -8.44 -8.31 -18.15
N ALA A 591 -9.40 -8.78 -17.35
CA ALA A 591 -9.58 -10.19 -17.09
C ALA A 591 -10.23 -10.87 -18.31
N ARG A 592 -9.84 -12.12 -18.59
CA ARG A 592 -10.26 -12.88 -19.77
C ARG A 592 -11.79 -13.00 -19.80
N ARG A 593 -12.45 -12.27 -20.71
CA ARG A 593 -13.91 -12.25 -20.86
C ARG A 593 -14.44 -13.63 -21.23
N LYS A 594 -15.67 -13.90 -20.77
CA LYS A 594 -16.46 -15.05 -21.20
C LYS A 594 -16.78 -14.90 -22.69
N ASP A 595 -16.59 -15.97 -23.47
CA ASP A 595 -16.89 -15.98 -24.92
C ASP A 595 -18.33 -15.46 -25.13
N PRO A 596 -18.52 -14.32 -25.82
CA PRO A 596 -19.85 -13.69 -25.96
C PRO A 596 -20.81 -14.51 -26.82
N GLU A 597 -20.29 -15.44 -27.62
CA GLU A 597 -21.07 -16.33 -28.48
C GLU A 597 -21.48 -17.64 -27.79
N HIS A 598 -21.03 -17.89 -26.55
CA HIS A 598 -21.35 -19.12 -25.85
C HIS A 598 -22.71 -19.04 -25.15
N LEU A 599 -23.69 -19.73 -25.75
CA LEU A 599 -25.04 -19.88 -25.21
C LEU A 599 -25.03 -20.63 -23.86
N PRO A 600 -25.94 -20.29 -22.93
CA PRO A 600 -26.05 -21.00 -21.65
C PRO A 600 -26.51 -22.45 -21.88
N PRO A 601 -25.95 -23.43 -21.15
CA PRO A 601 -26.32 -24.83 -21.32
C PRO A 601 -27.76 -25.07 -20.84
N HIS A 602 -28.60 -25.64 -21.70
CA HIS A 602 -29.99 -25.97 -21.43
C HIS A 602 -30.14 -27.39 -20.85
N ASN A 603 -29.28 -28.33 -21.28
CA ASN A 603 -29.34 -29.73 -20.89
C ASN A 603 -28.21 -30.16 -19.95
N THR A 604 -28.41 -31.25 -19.20
CA THR A 604 -27.37 -31.86 -18.36
C THR A 604 -26.16 -32.33 -19.16
N ARG A 605 -26.36 -32.82 -20.40
CA ARG A 605 -25.29 -33.17 -21.33
C ARG A 605 -24.47 -31.95 -21.78
N GLU A 606 -25.12 -30.84 -22.09
CA GLU A 606 -24.45 -29.58 -22.42
C GLU A 606 -23.69 -29.02 -21.21
N ARG A 607 -24.23 -29.19 -20.00
CA ARG A 607 -23.55 -28.83 -18.75
C ARG A 607 -22.27 -29.66 -18.54
N VAL A 608 -22.30 -30.95 -18.86
CA VAL A 608 -21.10 -31.81 -18.84
C VAL A 608 -20.12 -31.43 -19.94
N GLY A 609 -20.60 -31.17 -21.16
CA GLY A 609 -19.77 -30.69 -22.28
C GLY A 609 -19.04 -29.38 -21.96
N GLU A 610 -19.72 -28.47 -21.27
CA GLU A 610 -19.13 -27.20 -20.81
C GLU A 610 -18.05 -27.41 -19.72
N ILE A 611 -18.21 -28.39 -18.84
CA ILE A 611 -17.17 -28.78 -17.87
C ILE A 611 -15.94 -29.33 -18.60
N ILE A 612 -16.16 -30.20 -19.60
CA ILE A 612 -15.07 -30.79 -20.41
C ILE A 612 -14.34 -29.70 -21.21
N ARG A 613 -15.06 -28.73 -21.79
CA ARG A 613 -14.46 -27.59 -22.51
C ARG A 613 -13.62 -26.70 -21.60
N ARG A 614 -14.01 -26.57 -20.33
CA ARG A 614 -13.27 -25.78 -19.34
C ARG A 614 -11.99 -26.45 -18.86
N LEU A 615 -11.86 -27.78 -18.95
CA LEU A 615 -10.65 -28.50 -18.53
C LEU A 615 -9.38 -28.04 -19.27
N PRO A 616 -9.34 -28.02 -20.62
CA PRO A 616 -8.17 -27.51 -21.36
C PRO A 616 -7.84 -26.06 -21.02
N ASN A 617 -8.87 -25.21 -20.84
CA ASN A 617 -8.68 -23.81 -20.46
C ASN A 617 -8.15 -23.68 -19.02
N PHE A 618 -8.57 -24.55 -18.11
CA PHE A 618 -8.04 -24.64 -16.77
C PHE A 618 -6.56 -25.06 -16.78
N PHE A 619 -6.20 -26.12 -17.51
CA PHE A 619 -4.81 -26.57 -17.59
C PHE A 619 -3.89 -25.54 -18.28
N ARG A 620 -4.41 -24.79 -19.26
CA ARG A 620 -3.73 -23.67 -19.93
C ARG A 620 -3.69 -22.38 -19.11
N SER A 621 -4.38 -22.31 -17.97
CA SER A 621 -4.38 -21.10 -17.15
C SER A 621 -3.02 -20.88 -16.48
N ASP A 622 -2.66 -19.60 -16.26
CA ASP A 622 -1.46 -19.23 -15.51
C ASP A 622 -1.47 -19.81 -14.09
N ALA A 623 -2.66 -20.02 -13.52
CA ALA A 623 -2.81 -20.65 -12.21
C ALA A 623 -2.42 -22.13 -12.20
N SER A 624 -2.79 -22.88 -13.23
CA SER A 624 -2.36 -24.27 -13.42
C SER A 624 -0.86 -24.36 -13.68
N ALA A 625 -0.32 -23.49 -14.54
CA ALA A 625 1.11 -23.44 -14.83
C ALA A 625 1.94 -23.15 -13.57
N PHE A 626 1.49 -22.24 -12.70
CA PHE A 626 2.10 -21.99 -11.40
C PHE A 626 2.09 -23.24 -10.51
N GLY A 627 0.94 -23.88 -10.34
CA GLY A 627 0.84 -25.11 -9.53
C GLY A 627 1.77 -26.22 -10.05
N PHE A 628 1.87 -26.38 -11.36
CA PHE A 628 2.78 -27.34 -11.98
C PHE A 628 4.25 -27.04 -11.69
N ARG A 629 4.67 -25.77 -11.78
CA ARG A 629 6.06 -25.36 -11.43
C ARG A 629 6.41 -25.67 -9.98
N VAL A 630 5.49 -25.41 -9.04
CA VAL A 630 5.69 -25.71 -7.61
C VAL A 630 5.83 -27.22 -7.39
N VAL A 631 5.03 -28.04 -8.08
CA VAL A 631 5.14 -29.49 -8.03
C VAL A 631 6.50 -29.95 -8.54
N CYS A 632 6.96 -29.45 -9.70
CA CYS A 632 8.27 -29.80 -10.24
C CYS A 632 9.39 -29.46 -9.23
N ALA A 633 9.39 -28.26 -8.68
CA ALA A 633 10.37 -27.84 -7.67
C ALA A 633 10.31 -28.66 -6.38
N THR A 634 9.12 -29.10 -5.97
CA THR A 634 8.94 -29.94 -4.78
C THR A 634 9.42 -31.37 -5.04
N MET A 635 9.12 -31.91 -6.23
CA MET A 635 9.43 -33.30 -6.58
C MET A 635 10.90 -33.55 -6.86
N THR A 636 11.66 -32.57 -7.35
CA THR A 636 13.13 -32.71 -7.50
C THR A 636 13.82 -33.04 -6.17
N ILE A 637 13.26 -32.56 -5.05
CA ILE A 637 13.75 -32.84 -3.70
C ILE A 637 13.07 -34.09 -3.14
N ALA A 638 11.74 -34.17 -3.25
CA ALA A 638 10.95 -35.23 -2.61
C ALA A 638 11.25 -36.63 -3.16
N ILE A 639 11.67 -36.76 -4.42
CA ILE A 639 11.99 -38.06 -5.03
C ILE A 639 13.06 -38.84 -4.23
N ILE A 640 14.00 -38.12 -3.60
CA ILE A 640 15.08 -38.71 -2.78
C ILE A 640 14.48 -39.42 -1.55
N CYS A 641 13.34 -38.96 -1.03
CA CYS A 641 12.64 -39.58 0.09
C CYS A 641 11.92 -40.89 -0.29
N TYR A 642 11.59 -41.07 -1.57
CA TYR A 642 10.77 -42.20 -2.03
C TYR A 642 11.57 -43.37 -2.60
N LEU A 643 12.89 -43.23 -2.73
CA LEU A 643 13.80 -44.26 -3.25
C LEU A 643 14.47 -45.04 -2.11
N GLU A 644 14.64 -46.35 -2.29
CA GLU A 644 15.18 -47.28 -1.29
C GLU A 644 16.56 -46.85 -0.77
N ALA A 645 17.48 -46.52 -1.69
CA ALA A 645 18.85 -46.20 -1.35
C ALA A 645 19.01 -44.86 -0.59
N SER A 646 18.08 -43.91 -0.79
CA SER A 646 18.23 -42.55 -0.30
C SER A 646 17.20 -42.11 0.75
N GLN A 647 16.14 -42.90 1.00
CA GLN A 647 15.10 -42.59 1.97
C GLN A 647 15.68 -42.34 3.38
N ALA A 648 16.53 -43.24 3.87
CA ALA A 648 17.13 -43.10 5.20
C ALA A 648 18.05 -41.87 5.29
N TRP A 649 18.75 -41.53 4.20
CA TRP A 649 19.59 -40.33 4.14
C TRP A 649 18.75 -39.06 4.17
N PHE A 650 17.65 -39.01 3.40
CA PHE A 650 16.73 -37.87 3.36
C PHE A 650 16.19 -37.53 4.75
N LEU A 651 15.72 -38.54 5.49
CA LEU A 651 15.12 -38.36 6.81
C LEU A 651 16.17 -38.00 7.89
N LYS A 652 17.36 -38.63 7.85
CA LYS A 652 18.46 -38.31 8.77
C LYS A 652 18.97 -36.89 8.58
N GLN A 653 19.15 -36.46 7.32
CA GLN A 653 19.68 -35.13 6.99
C GLN A 653 18.60 -34.03 6.95
N ARG A 654 17.34 -34.36 7.24
CA ARG A 654 16.21 -33.43 7.31
C ARG A 654 16.03 -32.57 6.05
N LEU A 655 16.19 -33.18 4.86
CA LEU A 655 15.94 -32.50 3.58
C LEU A 655 14.49 -31.99 3.42
N LEU A 656 13.58 -32.43 4.29
CA LEU A 656 12.24 -31.85 4.48
C LEU A 656 12.27 -30.31 4.58
N TRP A 657 13.31 -29.71 5.18
CA TRP A 657 13.46 -28.26 5.24
C TRP A 657 13.51 -27.61 3.86
N ALA A 658 14.18 -28.23 2.89
CA ALA A 658 14.25 -27.71 1.54
C ALA A 658 12.86 -27.72 0.87
N MET A 659 12.03 -28.74 1.13
CA MET A 659 10.63 -28.76 0.66
C MET A 659 9.78 -27.66 1.30
N ILE A 660 9.94 -27.43 2.61
CA ILE A 660 9.25 -26.34 3.33
C ILE A 660 9.65 -24.98 2.74
N MET A 661 10.93 -24.78 2.42
CA MET A 661 11.41 -23.55 1.81
C MET A 661 10.80 -23.32 0.43
N VAL A 662 10.65 -24.34 -0.41
CA VAL A 662 9.95 -24.22 -1.71
C VAL A 662 8.51 -23.74 -1.54
N ALA A 663 7.78 -24.29 -0.57
CA ALA A 663 6.39 -23.88 -0.31
C ALA A 663 6.28 -22.39 0.09
N ILE A 664 7.26 -21.89 0.86
CA ILE A 664 7.30 -20.50 1.34
C ILE A 664 7.79 -19.55 0.23
N SER A 665 8.83 -19.92 -0.52
CA SER A 665 9.56 -19.02 -1.43
C SER A 665 8.92 -18.87 -2.81
N MET A 666 8.13 -19.85 -3.26
CA MET A 666 7.52 -19.80 -4.59
C MET A 666 6.43 -18.72 -4.65
N SER A 667 6.62 -17.70 -5.49
CA SER A 667 5.66 -16.63 -5.74
C SER A 667 5.09 -16.69 -7.16
N ARG A 668 3.94 -16.05 -7.37
CA ARG A 668 3.14 -16.21 -8.58
C ARG A 668 3.76 -15.54 -9.81
N THR A 669 4.58 -14.50 -9.61
CA THR A 669 5.19 -13.70 -10.68
C THR A 669 6.61 -14.17 -10.99
N ALA A 670 6.83 -14.64 -12.22
CA ALA A 670 8.03 -15.36 -12.66
C ALA A 670 9.36 -14.56 -12.69
N GLY A 671 9.42 -13.32 -12.20
CA GLY A 671 10.63 -12.49 -12.19
C GLY A 671 11.12 -12.08 -10.79
N GLN A 672 10.29 -12.20 -9.75
CA GLN A 672 10.61 -11.64 -8.43
C GLN A 672 11.74 -12.40 -7.70
N SER A 673 11.81 -13.72 -7.86
CA SER A 673 12.88 -14.54 -7.26
C SER A 673 14.26 -14.24 -7.84
N THR A 674 14.36 -13.56 -8.99
CA THR A 674 15.65 -13.17 -9.59
C THR A 674 16.00 -11.72 -9.26
N PHE A 675 15.00 -10.82 -9.21
CA PHE A 675 15.22 -9.39 -8.95
C PHE A 675 15.30 -9.01 -7.46
N ASN A 676 14.74 -9.80 -6.53
CA ASN A 676 14.85 -9.49 -5.09
C ASN A 676 16.18 -9.92 -4.45
N PHE A 677 16.99 -10.73 -5.14
CA PHE A 677 18.34 -11.13 -4.69
C PHE A 677 19.48 -10.35 -5.37
N ALA A 678 19.16 -9.49 -6.34
CA ALA A 678 20.09 -8.60 -7.04
C ALA A 678 19.92 -7.17 -6.51
#